data_AF-A0A7Y6WUM3-F1
#
_entry.id   AF-A0A7Y6WUM3-F1
#
_cell.length_a   1.000
_cell.length_b   1.000
_cell.length_c   1.000
_cell.angle_alpha   90.00
_cell.angle_beta   90.00
_cell.angle_gamma   90.00
#
_symmetry.space_group_name_H-M   'P 1'
#
loop_
_entity.id
_entity.type
_entity.pdbx_description
1 polymer ?
#
loop_
_entity_poly.entity_id
_entity_poly.type
_entity_poly.pdbx_seq_one_letter_code
_entity_poly.pdbx_strand_id
1 'polypeptide(L)'
;MDRRLLALGLLLSLPAAADEGMWTYDAFPSDAVNKAHGFTPTQAWLDHVRLGSVRLAGGCSASFVSPEGLVMTNHHCIRGCIEDLSSPKKDLLAKGFYASSAARELRCPKVEANQLVEMTDVTARMNAATKGLIGAAFNTALKKETAAVEAACATSGDVRCDVVTLFNGGRYHLYKYRRFQDVRLVFAPEFSMAAFGGDPDNFNFPRFGFDAAFLRVWQDNAPAKSPHFLPWAKQGAKEGDLVFVSGHPGGTERKATVAELEFQRDVNLPYTLLQLAELRGMLREYAGGSAERYRTTRSLLRGVENGLKALRGRHQALADPALLAGKRQDEAALRQKVDANAQVKAATDGAWEEITQALDVYRRMLPDYRMKEAGDAYPSELFRMARHLVRVAEEKEKPNAERLREYTQAQLPTLEQQLLRDAPVTLELDQALLTFGLTRVRETLGADDAFVQQVLGREAPADLARALARGTKLRDVKVRAALLKGGKAAVVASKDPMILFARKVDAEARAARKRYEDTVEAVLKRNGERIAKAHLAVYGTSGYPDATFTLRLNAGQVKGWDENGRPVAALTTFGGAYQRHTGKAPYKLPDTWLKARGKVPPQTPFDVATTNDIIGGNSGSPLVDRDGRVVGLIFDGNLHSLGGRYAYVPETNRAVAVHGEGILAGLEHVYGARRVVDELRTASDVALLPAK
;
A
#
# COMPACT_ATOMS: atom_id res chain seq x y z
N MET A 1 13.15 -53.83 35.38
CA MET A 1 12.63 -54.09 34.02
C MET A 1 12.27 -52.75 33.40
N ASP A 2 13.04 -52.38 32.38
CA ASP A 2 12.92 -51.17 31.59
C ASP A 2 11.57 -50.97 30.93
N ARG A 3 11.15 -49.70 30.81
CA ARG A 3 10.60 -49.17 29.56
C ARG A 3 10.76 -47.65 29.50
N ARG A 4 11.78 -47.26 28.74
CA ARG A 4 12.01 -45.91 28.21
C ARG A 4 10.83 -45.51 27.32
N LEU A 5 10.23 -44.35 27.58
CA LEU A 5 9.45 -43.59 26.59
C LEU A 5 10.23 -42.31 26.32
N LEU A 6 11.15 -42.38 25.36
CA LEU A 6 11.64 -41.18 24.68
C LEU A 6 10.50 -40.69 23.78
N ALA A 7 9.84 -39.61 24.18
CA ALA A 7 9.06 -38.79 23.27
C ALA A 7 10.05 -38.00 22.40
N LEU A 8 10.42 -38.60 21.26
CA LEU A 8 11.15 -37.92 20.21
C LEU A 8 10.19 -36.93 19.53
N GLY A 9 10.11 -35.71 20.08
CA GLY A 9 9.42 -34.60 19.44
C GLY A 9 10.18 -34.21 18.18
N LEU A 10 9.82 -34.81 17.04
CA LEU A 10 10.18 -34.30 15.73
C LEU A 10 9.51 -32.93 15.57
N LEU A 11 10.27 -31.87 15.85
CA LEU A 11 10.00 -30.52 15.41
C LEU A 11 10.16 -30.47 13.89
N LEU A 12 9.19 -31.01 13.16
CA LEU A 12 9.01 -30.74 11.75
C LEU A 12 8.70 -29.25 11.64
N SER A 13 9.62 -28.50 11.04
CA SER A 13 9.31 -27.22 10.43
C SER A 13 8.24 -27.54 9.40
N LEU A 14 6.96 -27.27 9.71
CA LEU A 14 5.90 -27.50 8.75
C LEU A 14 6.29 -26.74 7.49
N PRO A 15 6.40 -27.40 6.32
CA PRO A 15 6.63 -26.67 5.09
C PRO A 15 5.53 -25.61 4.99
N ALA A 16 5.90 -24.37 4.69
CA ALA A 16 4.93 -23.35 4.34
C ALA A 16 3.93 -23.98 3.36
N ALA A 17 2.64 -23.79 3.60
CA ALA A 17 1.65 -24.23 2.64
C ALA A 17 2.05 -23.67 1.28
N ALA A 18 1.92 -24.43 0.19
CA ALA A 18 2.42 -24.02 -1.12
C ALA A 18 1.84 -22.67 -1.60
N ASP A 19 0.70 -22.27 -1.04
CA ASP A 19 -0.01 -21.02 -1.32
C ASP A 19 0.43 -19.86 -0.40
N GLU A 20 1.17 -20.14 0.68
CA GLU A 20 1.70 -19.12 1.57
C GLU A 20 2.95 -18.45 0.98
N GLY A 21 2.99 -17.12 1.07
CA GLY A 21 4.21 -16.34 0.90
C GLY A 21 4.17 -15.35 -0.24
N MET A 22 4.84 -14.22 -0.01
CA MET A 22 4.96 -13.12 -0.95
C MET A 22 6.38 -13.08 -1.50
N TRP A 23 6.64 -13.91 -2.50
CA TRP A 23 7.99 -14.23 -3.00
C TRP A 23 8.54 -13.14 -3.90
N THR A 24 9.85 -12.90 -3.82
CA THR A 24 10.53 -12.06 -4.81
C THR A 24 10.75 -12.87 -6.09
N TYR A 25 10.80 -12.19 -7.23
CA TYR A 25 10.91 -12.85 -8.54
C TYR A 25 12.23 -13.59 -8.75
N ASP A 26 13.31 -13.15 -8.10
CA ASP A 26 14.64 -13.78 -8.13
C ASP A 26 14.76 -15.00 -7.21
N ALA A 27 13.78 -15.24 -6.33
CA ALA A 27 13.77 -16.33 -5.36
C ALA A 27 12.40 -17.04 -5.32
N PHE A 28 11.67 -17.05 -6.45
CA PHE A 28 10.37 -17.72 -6.52
C PHE A 28 10.53 -19.25 -6.41
N PRO A 29 9.71 -19.95 -5.59
CA PRO A 29 9.94 -21.36 -5.27
C PRO A 29 9.28 -22.29 -6.30
N SER A 30 9.72 -22.23 -7.56
CA SER A 30 9.10 -22.99 -8.66
C SER A 30 8.98 -24.50 -8.38
N ASP A 31 9.98 -25.12 -7.74
CA ASP A 31 9.93 -26.55 -7.40
C ASP A 31 8.83 -26.90 -6.37
N ALA A 32 8.62 -26.02 -5.39
CA ALA A 32 7.56 -26.21 -4.40
C ALA A 32 6.18 -26.05 -5.03
N VAL A 33 6.03 -25.06 -5.93
CA VAL A 33 4.81 -24.86 -6.72
C VAL A 33 4.55 -26.06 -7.62
N ASN A 34 5.57 -26.61 -8.29
CA ASN A 34 5.43 -27.81 -9.11
C ASN A 34 4.99 -29.01 -8.29
N LYS A 35 5.60 -29.22 -7.11
CA LYS A 35 5.22 -30.32 -6.22
C LYS A 35 3.77 -30.23 -5.74
N ALA A 36 3.26 -29.01 -5.51
CA ALA A 36 1.91 -28.80 -5.00
C ALA A 36 0.84 -28.75 -6.09
N HIS A 37 1.17 -28.16 -7.24
CA HIS A 37 0.20 -27.75 -8.26
C HIS A 37 0.50 -28.29 -9.67
N GLY A 38 1.60 -29.02 -9.84
CA GLY A 38 1.99 -29.62 -11.13
C GLY A 38 2.39 -28.62 -12.21
N PHE A 39 2.84 -27.42 -11.81
CA PHE A 39 3.29 -26.38 -12.73
C PHE A 39 4.64 -25.81 -12.30
N THR A 40 5.56 -25.65 -13.25
CA THR A 40 6.88 -25.07 -13.00
C THR A 40 7.02 -23.75 -13.75
N PRO A 41 6.86 -22.59 -13.08
CA PRO A 41 7.14 -21.31 -13.71
C PRO A 41 8.58 -21.24 -14.20
N THR A 42 8.75 -21.02 -15.50
CA THR A 42 10.07 -20.80 -16.11
C THR A 42 10.53 -19.37 -15.86
N GLN A 43 11.83 -19.10 -16.03
CA GLN A 43 12.36 -17.74 -15.92
C GLN A 43 11.70 -16.79 -16.94
N ALA A 44 11.44 -17.25 -18.16
CA ALA A 44 10.76 -16.46 -19.18
C ALA A 44 9.32 -16.09 -18.78
N TRP A 45 8.61 -17.02 -18.13
CA TRP A 45 7.28 -16.75 -17.58
C TRP A 45 7.36 -15.73 -16.43
N LEU A 46 8.31 -15.91 -15.51
CA LEU A 46 8.55 -14.98 -14.40
C LEU A 46 8.86 -13.57 -14.91
N ASP A 47 9.72 -13.43 -15.92
CA ASP A 47 10.03 -12.15 -16.52
C ASP A 47 8.84 -11.52 -17.24
N HIS A 48 8.03 -12.32 -17.94
CA HIS A 48 6.80 -11.84 -18.57
C HIS A 48 5.82 -11.26 -17.54
N VAL A 49 5.51 -11.99 -16.46
CA VAL A 49 4.57 -11.52 -15.43
C VAL A 49 5.13 -10.33 -14.66
N ARG A 50 6.45 -10.32 -14.37
CA ARG A 50 7.13 -9.18 -13.74
C ARG A 50 7.01 -7.91 -14.56
N LEU A 51 7.33 -7.99 -15.86
CA LEU A 51 7.32 -6.84 -16.77
C LEU A 51 5.89 -6.40 -17.11
N GLY A 52 4.91 -7.29 -17.09
CA GLY A 52 3.49 -6.93 -17.23
C GLY A 52 2.88 -6.25 -16.00
N SER A 53 3.53 -6.34 -14.84
CA SER A 53 3.03 -5.82 -13.56
C SER A 53 3.50 -4.38 -13.31
N VAL A 54 2.63 -3.57 -12.69
CA VAL A 54 2.83 -2.13 -12.49
C VAL A 54 2.52 -1.74 -11.04
N ARG A 55 3.35 -0.87 -10.47
CA ARG A 55 3.10 -0.21 -9.18
C ARG A 55 2.45 1.14 -9.41
N LEU A 56 1.30 1.38 -8.79
CA LEU A 56 0.79 2.74 -8.62
C LEU A 56 1.40 3.31 -7.33
N ALA A 57 2.23 4.36 -7.45
CA ALA A 57 3.02 4.87 -6.34
C ALA A 57 2.18 5.34 -5.12
N GLY A 58 0.88 5.58 -5.33
CA GLY A 58 -0.08 5.93 -4.28
C GLY A 58 -0.51 4.78 -3.35
N GLY A 59 0.06 3.57 -3.49
CA GLY A 59 -0.21 2.45 -2.58
C GLY A 59 -1.01 1.29 -3.19
N CYS A 60 -1.02 1.16 -4.52
CA CYS A 60 -1.75 0.10 -5.22
C CYS A 60 -0.88 -0.60 -6.28
N SER A 61 -1.41 -1.70 -6.77
CA SER A 61 -0.91 -2.46 -7.90
C SER A 61 -1.76 -2.20 -9.15
N ALA A 62 -1.22 -2.60 -10.30
CA ALA A 62 -1.85 -2.51 -11.60
C ALA A 62 -1.12 -3.45 -12.58
N SER A 63 -1.60 -3.56 -13.82
CA SER A 63 -0.91 -4.30 -14.88
C SER A 63 -1.12 -3.68 -16.26
N PHE A 64 -0.13 -3.81 -17.13
CA PHE A 64 -0.32 -3.60 -18.56
C PHE A 64 -1.16 -4.73 -19.13
N VAL A 65 -2.21 -4.38 -19.89
CA VAL A 65 -3.17 -5.36 -20.47
C VAL A 65 -3.37 -5.15 -21.98
N SER A 66 -2.49 -4.38 -22.61
CA SER A 66 -2.45 -4.15 -24.06
C SER A 66 -1.04 -3.71 -24.47
N PRO A 67 -0.70 -3.73 -25.78
CA PRO A 67 0.58 -3.20 -26.27
C PRO A 67 0.68 -1.66 -26.27
N GLU A 68 -0.44 -0.94 -26.11
CA GLU A 68 -0.52 0.53 -26.22
C GLU A 68 -0.67 1.22 -24.84
N GLY A 69 -0.11 0.62 -23.80
CA GLY A 69 -0.02 1.24 -22.48
C GLY A 69 -1.32 1.28 -21.68
N LEU A 70 -2.37 0.54 -22.09
CA LEU A 70 -3.57 0.34 -21.27
C LEU A 70 -3.19 -0.39 -19.98
N VAL A 71 -3.62 0.16 -18.85
CA VAL A 71 -3.31 -0.31 -17.51
C VAL A 71 -4.61 -0.65 -16.77
N MET A 72 -4.72 -1.87 -16.25
CA MET A 72 -5.83 -2.32 -15.39
C MET A 72 -5.47 -2.10 -13.91
N THR A 73 -6.43 -1.60 -13.12
CA THR A 73 -6.31 -1.46 -11.65
C THR A 73 -7.71 -1.40 -11.02
N ASN A 74 -7.82 -1.28 -9.70
CA ASN A 74 -9.12 -1.09 -9.06
C ASN A 74 -9.63 0.36 -9.17
N HIS A 75 -10.95 0.52 -9.13
CA HIS A 75 -11.56 1.84 -9.02
C HIS A 75 -11.11 2.52 -7.71
N HIS A 76 -11.05 1.82 -6.58
CA HIS A 76 -10.65 2.45 -5.32
C HIS A 76 -9.18 2.92 -5.30
N CYS A 77 -8.31 2.32 -6.12
CA CYS A 77 -6.91 2.73 -6.27
C CYS A 77 -6.74 4.08 -6.96
N ILE A 78 -7.70 4.44 -7.82
CA ILE A 78 -7.68 5.69 -8.59
C ILE A 78 -8.78 6.66 -8.16
N ARG A 79 -9.56 6.33 -7.12
CA ARG A 79 -10.69 7.14 -6.64
C ARG A 79 -10.31 8.59 -6.37
N GLY A 80 -9.11 8.84 -5.81
CA GLY A 80 -8.60 10.20 -5.62
C GLY A 80 -8.41 10.96 -6.95
N CYS A 81 -7.94 10.30 -8.01
CA CYS A 81 -7.87 10.90 -9.35
C CYS A 81 -9.27 11.24 -9.89
N ILE A 82 -10.24 10.33 -9.75
CA ILE A 82 -11.61 10.56 -10.23
C ILE A 82 -12.24 11.73 -9.46
N GLU A 83 -11.99 11.84 -8.16
CA GLU A 83 -12.45 12.96 -7.33
C GLU A 83 -11.80 14.29 -7.73
N ASP A 84 -10.48 14.31 -7.96
CA ASP A 84 -9.74 15.50 -8.42
C ASP A 84 -10.25 15.99 -9.79
N LEU A 85 -10.67 15.07 -10.67
CA LEU A 85 -11.25 15.37 -11.99
C LEU A 85 -12.74 15.72 -11.94
N SER A 86 -13.38 15.61 -10.77
CA SER A 86 -14.80 15.89 -10.58
C SER A 86 -15.05 17.35 -10.19
N SER A 87 -16.24 17.84 -10.53
CA SER A 87 -16.76 19.14 -10.10
C SER A 87 -18.23 19.02 -9.69
N PRO A 88 -18.84 20.05 -9.08
CA PRO A 88 -20.28 20.04 -8.80
C PRO A 88 -21.15 19.79 -10.04
N LYS A 89 -20.70 20.21 -11.23
CA LYS A 89 -21.40 20.01 -12.51
C LYS A 89 -21.07 18.68 -13.19
N LYS A 90 -19.97 18.03 -12.79
CA LYS A 90 -19.44 16.82 -13.41
C LYS A 90 -18.87 15.91 -12.33
N ASP A 91 -19.74 15.16 -11.66
CA ASP A 91 -19.35 14.19 -10.64
C ASP A 91 -19.03 12.83 -11.29
N LEU A 92 -17.75 12.59 -11.58
CA LEU A 92 -17.28 11.38 -12.24
C LEU A 92 -17.35 10.15 -11.33
N LEU A 93 -17.26 10.32 -10.01
CA LEU A 93 -17.43 9.20 -9.08
C LEU A 93 -18.91 8.76 -9.03
N ALA A 94 -19.86 9.69 -9.09
CA ALA A 94 -21.28 9.32 -9.09
C ALA A 94 -21.77 8.77 -10.43
N LYS A 95 -21.18 9.20 -11.55
CA LYS A 95 -21.64 8.87 -12.90
C LYS A 95 -20.77 7.87 -13.66
N GLY A 96 -19.60 7.53 -13.13
CA GLY A 96 -18.58 6.81 -13.87
C GLY A 96 -17.96 7.67 -14.97
N PHE A 97 -17.02 7.08 -15.70
CA PHE A 97 -16.31 7.71 -16.80
C PHE A 97 -15.90 6.68 -17.85
N TYR A 98 -15.99 7.06 -19.13
CA TYR A 98 -15.47 6.28 -20.24
C TYR A 98 -14.96 7.20 -21.35
N ALA A 99 -13.70 7.04 -21.75
CA ALA A 99 -13.09 7.72 -22.87
C ALA A 99 -13.29 6.90 -24.16
N SER A 100 -14.16 7.38 -25.04
CA SER A 100 -14.42 6.73 -26.35
C SER A 100 -13.26 6.86 -27.34
N SER A 101 -12.26 7.69 -27.05
CA SER A 101 -11.03 7.86 -27.85
C SER A 101 -9.87 8.32 -26.97
N ALA A 102 -8.62 8.15 -27.44
CA ALA A 102 -7.40 8.48 -26.70
C ALA A 102 -7.35 9.97 -26.31
N ALA A 103 -7.80 10.85 -27.22
CA ALA A 103 -7.88 12.28 -26.99
C ALA A 103 -8.87 12.70 -25.89
N ARG A 104 -9.77 11.80 -25.48
CA ARG A 104 -10.74 12.04 -24.39
C ARG A 104 -10.28 11.51 -23.04
N GLU A 105 -9.14 10.82 -22.98
CA GLU A 105 -8.57 10.31 -21.73
C GLU A 105 -8.14 11.50 -20.83
N LEU A 106 -8.47 11.43 -19.54
CA LEU A 106 -8.24 12.55 -18.61
C LEU A 106 -6.99 12.31 -17.77
N ARG A 107 -6.02 13.23 -17.80
CA ARG A 107 -4.79 13.10 -17.00
C ARG A 107 -5.10 13.09 -15.50
N CYS A 108 -4.66 12.04 -14.80
CA CYS A 108 -4.72 11.95 -13.36
C CYS A 108 -3.64 12.82 -12.71
N PRO A 109 -3.98 13.86 -11.92
CA PRO A 109 -2.97 14.80 -11.40
C PRO A 109 -2.00 14.18 -10.38
N LYS A 110 -2.45 13.14 -9.67
CA LYS A 110 -1.76 12.55 -8.49
C LYS A 110 -1.24 11.12 -8.72
N VAL A 111 -1.34 10.58 -9.93
CA VAL A 111 -1.01 9.16 -10.20
C VAL A 111 0.33 9.05 -10.92
N GLU A 112 1.14 8.11 -10.45
CA GLU A 112 2.40 7.69 -11.04
C GLU A 112 2.40 6.17 -11.15
N ALA A 113 2.78 5.66 -12.32
CA ALA A 113 2.93 4.23 -12.60
C ALA A 113 4.43 3.87 -12.70
N ASN A 114 4.83 2.73 -12.14
CA ASN A 114 6.20 2.24 -12.16
C ASN A 114 6.25 0.76 -12.56
N GLN A 115 7.08 0.41 -13.52
CA GLN A 115 7.30 -0.96 -14.00
C GLN A 115 8.68 -1.44 -13.52
N LEU A 116 8.75 -2.55 -12.77
CA LEU A 116 10.02 -3.09 -12.24
C LEU A 116 10.81 -3.76 -13.37
N VAL A 117 11.93 -3.15 -13.78
CA VAL A 117 12.74 -3.64 -14.90
C VAL A 117 13.96 -4.44 -14.46
N GLU A 118 14.51 -4.18 -13.27
CA GLU A 118 15.72 -4.82 -12.79
C GLU A 118 15.77 -4.87 -11.25
N MET A 119 16.35 -5.95 -10.72
CA MET A 119 16.63 -6.15 -9.30
C MET A 119 18.10 -6.54 -9.16
N THR A 120 18.85 -5.81 -8.33
CA THR A 120 20.29 -6.06 -8.11
C THR A 120 20.57 -6.24 -6.63
N ASP A 121 21.24 -7.32 -6.24
CA ASP A 121 21.69 -7.49 -4.85
C ASP A 121 22.83 -6.49 -4.56
N VAL A 122 22.62 -5.60 -3.58
CA VAL A 122 23.60 -4.61 -3.10
C VAL A 122 24.00 -4.87 -1.65
N THR A 123 23.66 -6.04 -1.09
CA THR A 123 23.85 -6.41 0.32
C THR A 123 25.29 -6.24 0.78
N ALA A 124 26.27 -6.68 -0.02
CA ALA A 124 27.69 -6.56 0.32
C ALA A 124 28.12 -5.10 0.48
N ARG A 125 27.66 -4.22 -0.42
CA ARG A 125 27.95 -2.78 -0.40
C ARG A 125 27.32 -2.10 0.81
N MET A 126 26.05 -2.42 1.10
CA MET A 126 25.34 -1.86 2.25
C MET A 126 25.98 -2.30 3.58
N ASN A 127 26.30 -3.60 3.72
CA ASN A 127 26.96 -4.15 4.91
C ASN A 127 28.36 -3.57 5.13
N ALA A 128 29.12 -3.30 4.07
CA ALA A 128 30.43 -2.67 4.18
C ALA A 128 30.32 -1.24 4.75
N ALA A 129 29.31 -0.47 4.32
CA ALA A 129 29.09 0.89 4.78
C ALA A 129 28.66 0.98 6.26
N THR A 130 27.99 -0.04 6.79
CA THR A 130 27.47 -0.06 8.17
C THR A 130 28.33 -0.86 9.15
N LYS A 131 29.43 -1.48 8.68
CA LYS A 131 30.24 -2.41 9.46
C LYS A 131 30.75 -1.78 10.77
N GLY A 132 30.41 -2.43 11.89
CA GLY A 132 30.87 -2.03 13.23
C GLY A 132 30.20 -0.76 13.79
N LEU A 133 29.28 -0.13 13.05
CA LEU A 133 28.59 1.08 13.49
C LEU A 133 27.36 0.71 14.35
N ILE A 134 27.03 1.60 15.28
CA ILE A 134 25.88 1.47 16.19
C ILE A 134 25.10 2.79 16.29
N GLY A 135 23.88 2.73 16.83
CA GLY A 135 23.05 3.90 17.11
C GLY A 135 22.91 4.86 15.93
N ALA A 136 22.98 6.17 16.19
CA ALA A 136 22.86 7.21 15.17
C ALA A 136 23.90 7.08 14.03
N ALA A 137 25.12 6.60 14.33
CA ALA A 137 26.16 6.42 13.32
C ALA A 137 25.79 5.32 12.31
N PHE A 138 25.20 4.21 12.77
CA PHE A 138 24.68 3.15 11.90
C PHE A 138 23.60 3.67 10.96
N ASN A 139 22.57 4.34 11.51
CA ASN A 139 21.45 4.85 10.70
C ASN A 139 21.91 5.92 9.70
N THR A 140 22.84 6.79 10.11
CA THR A 140 23.43 7.81 9.23
C THR A 140 24.20 7.18 8.07
N ALA A 141 25.06 6.19 8.34
CA ALA A 141 25.81 5.49 7.30
C ALA A 141 24.88 4.74 6.34
N LEU A 142 23.85 4.07 6.87
CA LEU A 142 22.87 3.35 6.06
C LEU A 142 22.09 4.31 5.13
N LYS A 143 21.62 5.45 5.66
CA LYS A 143 20.92 6.49 4.89
C LYS A 143 21.82 7.09 3.81
N LYS A 144 23.07 7.39 4.15
CA LYS A 144 24.08 7.91 3.22
C LYS A 144 24.33 6.94 2.07
N GLU A 145 24.57 5.67 2.38
CA GLU A 145 24.84 4.66 1.35
C GLU A 145 23.61 4.40 0.47
N THR A 146 22.42 4.35 1.07
CA THR A 146 21.14 4.28 0.36
C THR A 146 21.01 5.42 -0.65
N ALA A 147 21.22 6.67 -0.21
CA ALA A 147 21.13 7.83 -1.08
C ALA A 147 22.17 7.81 -2.21
N ALA A 148 23.37 7.28 -1.95
CA ALA A 148 24.42 7.16 -2.96
C ALA A 148 24.10 6.08 -4.01
N VAL A 149 23.64 4.91 -3.59
CA VAL A 149 23.22 3.81 -4.48
C VAL A 149 22.07 4.25 -5.38
N GLU A 150 21.04 4.87 -4.81
CA GLU A 150 19.87 5.32 -5.59
C GLU A 150 20.23 6.45 -6.56
N ALA A 151 21.04 7.43 -6.13
CA ALA A 151 21.45 8.54 -6.99
C ALA A 151 22.29 8.07 -8.19
N ALA A 152 23.12 7.02 -8.01
CA ALA A 152 23.88 6.43 -9.11
C ALA A 152 22.99 5.74 -10.16
N CYS A 153 21.81 5.27 -9.77
CA CYS A 153 20.87 4.56 -10.64
C CYS A 153 19.79 5.47 -11.25
N ALA A 154 19.34 6.50 -10.53
CA ALA A 154 18.29 7.42 -10.97
C ALA A 154 18.82 8.44 -12.00
N THR A 155 19.09 7.96 -13.22
CA THR A 155 19.75 8.74 -14.29
C THR A 155 18.86 9.78 -14.98
N SER A 156 17.53 9.70 -14.82
CA SER A 156 16.57 10.66 -15.39
C SER A 156 15.25 10.66 -14.61
N GLY A 157 14.32 11.57 -14.93
CA GLY A 157 12.99 11.60 -14.33
C GLY A 157 12.13 10.36 -14.62
N ASP A 158 12.45 9.64 -15.70
CA ASP A 158 11.76 8.41 -16.15
C ASP A 158 12.33 7.14 -15.50
N VAL A 159 13.39 7.26 -14.70
CA VAL A 159 14.01 6.15 -13.98
C VAL A 159 13.88 6.39 -12.49
N ARG A 160 13.20 5.46 -11.81
CA ARG A 160 13.13 5.44 -10.35
C ARG A 160 13.96 4.29 -9.82
N CYS A 161 14.76 4.55 -8.80
CA CYS A 161 15.53 3.50 -8.13
C CYS A 161 15.31 3.56 -6.63
N ASP A 162 14.95 2.42 -6.05
CA ASP A 162 14.70 2.27 -4.62
C ASP A 162 15.63 1.18 -4.06
N VAL A 163 16.42 1.49 -3.03
CA VAL A 163 17.06 0.44 -2.23
C VAL A 163 16.00 -0.14 -1.28
N VAL A 164 15.87 -1.46 -1.32
CA VAL A 164 14.86 -2.25 -0.63
C VAL A 164 15.55 -3.10 0.43
N THR A 165 15.14 -2.91 1.67
CA THR A 165 15.53 -3.78 2.79
C THR A 165 14.65 -5.04 2.77
N LEU A 166 15.27 -6.21 2.63
CA LEU A 166 14.60 -7.51 2.67
C LEU A 166 15.06 -8.28 3.91
N PHE A 167 14.19 -9.15 4.43
CA PHE A 167 14.44 -9.91 5.66
C PHE A 167 14.93 -8.99 6.80
N ASN A 168 14.26 -7.87 7.08
CA ASN A 168 14.65 -6.94 8.15
C ASN A 168 16.13 -6.48 8.14
N GLY A 169 16.78 -6.42 6.97
CA GLY A 169 18.19 -6.05 6.83
C GLY A 169 19.12 -7.21 6.52
N GLY A 170 18.61 -8.45 6.54
CA GLY A 170 19.36 -9.63 6.11
C GLY A 170 19.83 -9.54 4.65
N ARG A 171 19.09 -8.82 3.79
CA ARG A 171 19.48 -8.49 2.41
C ARG A 171 19.07 -7.07 2.02
N TYR A 172 19.79 -6.49 1.08
CA TYR A 172 19.47 -5.20 0.46
C TYR A 172 19.52 -5.34 -1.05
N HIS A 173 18.43 -5.02 -1.74
CA HIS A 173 18.38 -5.03 -3.21
C HIS A 173 18.13 -3.61 -3.72
N LEU A 174 18.70 -3.27 -4.88
CA LEU A 174 18.35 -2.09 -5.66
C LEU A 174 17.29 -2.47 -6.68
N TYR A 175 16.12 -1.83 -6.61
CA TYR A 175 15.03 -2.04 -7.57
C TYR A 175 14.99 -0.85 -8.52
N LYS A 176 15.12 -1.11 -9.82
CA LYS A 176 15.07 -0.09 -10.87
C LYS A 176 13.75 -0.20 -11.62
N TYR A 177 13.09 0.94 -11.77
CA TYR A 177 11.78 1.04 -12.41
C TYR A 177 11.82 1.99 -13.61
N ARG A 178 11.09 1.62 -14.66
CA ARG A 178 10.60 2.59 -15.66
C ARG A 178 9.41 3.32 -15.03
N ARG A 179 9.47 4.65 -15.00
CA ARG A 179 8.50 5.52 -14.35
C ARG A 179 7.67 6.28 -15.38
N PHE A 180 6.38 6.41 -15.12
CA PHE A 180 5.42 7.13 -15.95
C PHE A 180 4.66 8.16 -15.11
N GLN A 181 4.74 9.43 -15.51
CA GLN A 181 4.11 10.56 -14.82
C GLN A 181 2.89 11.14 -15.58
N ASP A 182 2.70 10.77 -16.84
CA ASP A 182 1.46 11.04 -17.58
C ASP A 182 0.62 9.77 -17.59
N VAL A 183 -0.26 9.67 -16.60
CA VAL A 183 -1.20 8.56 -16.45
C VAL A 183 -2.61 9.12 -16.60
N ARG A 184 -3.39 8.57 -17.53
CA ARG A 184 -4.70 9.10 -17.89
C ARG A 184 -5.80 8.10 -17.61
N LEU A 185 -6.94 8.59 -17.11
CA LEU A 185 -8.15 7.83 -16.89
C LEU A 185 -8.80 7.46 -18.23
N VAL A 186 -9.05 6.15 -18.42
CA VAL A 186 -9.72 5.59 -19.61
C VAL A 186 -11.14 5.15 -19.27
N PHE A 187 -11.31 4.41 -18.18
CA PHE A 187 -12.60 3.89 -17.73
C PHE A 187 -12.67 3.80 -16.20
N ALA A 188 -13.81 4.16 -15.64
CA ALA A 188 -14.18 3.86 -14.26
C ALA A 188 -15.71 3.71 -14.15
N PRO A 189 -16.24 2.70 -13.44
CA PRO A 189 -17.66 2.57 -13.15
C PRO A 189 -18.13 3.65 -12.15
N GLU A 190 -19.43 3.69 -11.85
CA GLU A 190 -19.91 4.48 -10.71
C GLU A 190 -19.31 3.95 -9.40
N PHE A 191 -18.96 4.86 -8.49
CA PHE A 191 -18.49 4.55 -7.15
C PHE A 191 -19.43 3.61 -6.39
N SER A 192 -20.76 3.78 -6.56
CA SER A 192 -21.76 2.91 -5.93
C SER A 192 -21.71 1.47 -6.43
N MET A 193 -21.21 1.22 -7.64
CA MET A 193 -21.01 -0.13 -8.15
C MET A 193 -19.64 -0.70 -7.77
N ALA A 194 -18.58 0.12 -7.89
CA ALA A 194 -17.25 -0.28 -7.46
C ALA A 194 -17.23 -0.67 -5.97
N ALA A 195 -17.92 0.11 -5.14
CA ALA A 195 -18.05 -0.13 -3.70
C ALA A 195 -19.45 -0.64 -3.32
N PHE A 196 -20.11 -1.42 -4.18
CA PHE A 196 -21.43 -1.99 -3.87
C PHE A 196 -21.37 -2.80 -2.56
N GLY A 197 -22.33 -2.54 -1.66
CA GLY A 197 -22.34 -3.08 -0.29
C GLY A 197 -21.48 -2.30 0.72
N GLY A 198 -20.72 -1.30 0.29
CA GLY A 198 -20.11 -0.28 1.15
C GLY A 198 -19.12 -0.81 2.19
N ASP A 199 -19.10 -0.20 3.39
CA ASP A 199 -18.29 -0.66 4.53
C ASP A 199 -18.73 -2.03 5.09
N PRO A 200 -20.05 -2.34 5.16
CA PRO A 200 -20.52 -3.65 5.60
C PRO A 200 -19.85 -4.82 4.85
N ASP A 201 -19.81 -4.74 3.52
CA ASP A 201 -19.26 -5.80 2.67
C ASP A 201 -17.74 -5.69 2.47
N ASN A 202 -17.08 -4.61 2.92
CA ASN A 202 -15.62 -4.45 2.84
C ASN A 202 -14.92 -5.58 3.61
N PHE A 203 -13.86 -6.19 3.08
CA PHE A 203 -13.22 -7.36 3.68
C PHE A 203 -14.17 -8.56 3.90
N ASN A 204 -15.17 -8.76 3.05
CA ASN A 204 -16.16 -9.84 3.22
C ASN A 204 -16.45 -10.54 1.88
N PHE A 205 -16.88 -11.79 1.96
CA PHE A 205 -17.32 -12.58 0.82
C PHE A 205 -18.47 -13.49 1.26
N PRO A 206 -19.57 -13.67 0.49
CA PRO A 206 -19.83 -13.26 -0.89
C PRO A 206 -19.77 -11.76 -1.15
N ARG A 207 -19.10 -11.37 -2.24
CA ARG A 207 -18.87 -9.99 -2.66
C ARG A 207 -19.51 -9.74 -4.03
N PHE A 208 -19.93 -8.49 -4.27
CA PHE A 208 -20.60 -8.07 -5.50
C PHE A 208 -20.18 -6.66 -5.94
N GLY A 209 -18.90 -6.34 -5.84
CA GLY A 209 -18.36 -5.02 -6.20
C GLY A 209 -17.68 -5.04 -7.57
N PHE A 210 -18.07 -4.16 -8.50
CA PHE A 210 -17.35 -4.02 -9.78
C PHE A 210 -16.11 -3.14 -9.61
N ASP A 211 -15.15 -3.56 -8.78
CA ASP A 211 -13.98 -2.74 -8.43
C ASP A 211 -12.86 -2.84 -9.47
N ALA A 212 -13.17 -2.42 -10.70
CA ALA A 212 -12.24 -2.39 -11.82
C ALA A 212 -12.23 -1.01 -12.49
N ALA A 213 -11.06 -0.57 -12.92
CA ALA A 213 -10.85 0.66 -13.66
C ALA A 213 -9.67 0.51 -14.63
N PHE A 214 -9.64 1.36 -15.66
CA PHE A 214 -8.57 1.37 -16.64
C PHE A 214 -7.95 2.77 -16.74
N LEU A 215 -6.63 2.77 -16.75
CA LEU A 215 -5.79 3.92 -17.03
C LEU A 215 -5.03 3.68 -18.34
N ARG A 216 -4.33 4.69 -18.83
CA ARG A 216 -3.31 4.57 -19.87
C ARG A 216 -2.08 5.36 -19.48
N VAL A 217 -0.90 4.76 -19.64
CA VAL A 217 0.35 5.51 -19.53
C VAL A 217 0.68 6.18 -20.86
N TRP A 218 1.14 7.42 -20.79
CA TRP A 218 1.56 8.21 -21.93
C TRP A 218 3.04 8.58 -21.79
N GLN A 219 3.72 8.68 -22.92
CA GLN A 219 5.09 9.16 -23.03
C GLN A 219 5.19 9.98 -24.32
N ASP A 220 5.89 11.12 -24.27
CA ASP A 220 6.10 12.00 -25.44
C ASP A 220 4.79 12.37 -26.19
N ASN A 221 3.72 12.64 -25.42
CA ASN A 221 2.38 12.97 -25.93
C ASN A 221 1.71 11.88 -26.79
N ALA A 222 2.11 10.62 -26.64
CA ALA A 222 1.43 9.46 -27.22
C ALA A 222 1.19 8.37 -26.15
N PRO A 223 0.24 7.44 -26.37
CA PRO A 223 0.20 6.17 -25.65
C PRO A 223 1.59 5.53 -25.59
N ALA A 224 2.06 5.16 -24.40
CA ALA A 224 3.39 4.55 -24.29
C ALA A 224 3.32 3.08 -24.70
N LYS A 225 4.32 2.63 -25.46
CA LYS A 225 4.43 1.20 -25.82
C LYS A 225 4.71 0.34 -24.59
N SER A 226 3.96 -0.76 -24.47
CA SER A 226 4.10 -1.80 -23.46
C SER A 226 4.32 -3.16 -24.15
N PRO A 227 5.55 -3.46 -24.62
CA PRO A 227 5.84 -4.73 -25.30
C PRO A 227 5.66 -5.95 -24.40
N HIS A 228 5.67 -5.74 -23.08
CA HIS A 228 5.32 -6.73 -22.07
C HIS A 228 4.00 -6.31 -21.42
N PHE A 229 2.94 -7.05 -21.73
CA PHE A 229 1.61 -6.88 -21.16
C PHE A 229 1.00 -8.27 -20.89
N LEU A 230 0.00 -8.33 -20.02
CA LEU A 230 -0.70 -9.55 -19.65
C LEU A 230 -1.97 -9.68 -20.51
N PRO A 231 -2.05 -10.63 -21.46
CA PRO A 231 -3.24 -10.81 -22.29
C PRO A 231 -4.42 -11.33 -21.47
N TRP A 232 -5.64 -11.16 -21.98
CA TRP A 232 -6.84 -11.66 -21.31
C TRP A 232 -7.04 -13.16 -21.55
N ALA A 233 -7.54 -13.88 -20.55
CA ALA A 233 -7.91 -15.28 -20.73
C ALA A 233 -9.18 -15.43 -21.58
N LYS A 234 -9.23 -16.43 -22.46
CA LYS A 234 -10.42 -16.72 -23.27
C LYS A 234 -11.56 -17.34 -22.45
N GLN A 235 -11.22 -18.00 -21.35
CA GLN A 235 -12.14 -18.55 -20.37
C GLN A 235 -11.71 -18.05 -19.00
N GLY A 236 -12.67 -17.71 -18.14
CA GLY A 236 -12.39 -17.32 -16.76
C GLY A 236 -11.96 -18.50 -15.89
N ALA A 237 -11.46 -18.16 -14.69
CA ALA A 237 -10.99 -19.15 -13.74
C ALA A 237 -12.16 -19.87 -13.05
N LYS A 238 -12.00 -21.17 -12.81
CA LYS A 238 -12.98 -22.04 -12.16
C LYS A 238 -12.43 -22.52 -10.83
N GLU A 239 -13.32 -22.97 -9.95
CA GLU A 239 -12.91 -23.56 -8.67
C GLU A 239 -11.92 -24.72 -8.89
N GLY A 240 -10.80 -24.68 -8.15
CA GLY A 240 -9.67 -25.59 -8.28
C GLY A 240 -8.56 -25.12 -9.22
N ASP A 241 -8.77 -24.09 -10.05
CA ASP A 241 -7.73 -23.61 -10.95
C ASP A 241 -6.56 -22.97 -10.20
N LEU A 242 -5.33 -23.33 -10.61
CA LEU A 242 -4.09 -22.66 -10.19
C LEU A 242 -4.05 -21.23 -10.75
N VAL A 243 -3.84 -20.27 -9.86
CA VAL A 243 -3.78 -18.84 -10.16
C VAL A 243 -2.64 -18.16 -9.40
N PHE A 244 -2.14 -17.07 -9.97
CA PHE A 244 -1.06 -16.28 -9.40
C PHE A 244 -1.48 -14.84 -9.22
N VAL A 245 -1.03 -14.23 -8.14
CA VAL A 245 -1.14 -12.79 -7.90
C VAL A 245 0.24 -12.19 -8.00
N SER A 246 0.44 -11.25 -8.94
CA SER A 246 1.63 -10.41 -8.97
C SER A 246 1.31 -8.99 -8.57
N GLY A 247 1.94 -8.50 -7.50
CA GLY A 247 1.51 -7.26 -6.86
C GLY A 247 2.53 -6.66 -5.91
N HIS A 248 2.17 -5.51 -5.35
CA HIS A 248 2.99 -4.73 -4.44
C HIS A 248 2.37 -4.75 -3.03
N PRO A 249 2.45 -5.87 -2.30
CA PRO A 249 1.95 -5.92 -0.93
C PRO A 249 2.66 -4.89 -0.06
N GLY A 250 1.90 -4.08 0.69
CA GLY A 250 2.40 -2.89 1.36
C GLY A 250 3.40 -3.18 2.49
N GLY A 251 3.03 -4.04 3.44
CA GLY A 251 3.92 -4.39 4.55
C GLY A 251 3.41 -5.51 5.43
N THR A 252 4.28 -6.48 5.71
CA THR A 252 4.05 -7.55 6.70
C THR A 252 5.09 -7.49 7.82
N GLU A 253 4.79 -8.13 8.94
CA GLU A 253 5.62 -8.20 10.15
C GLU A 253 5.66 -9.66 10.63
N ARG A 254 5.74 -10.63 9.70
CA ARG A 254 5.71 -12.06 10.01
C ARG A 254 6.96 -12.51 10.73
N LYS A 255 8.07 -11.77 10.53
CA LYS A 255 9.39 -12.00 11.16
C LYS A 255 9.71 -10.99 12.27
N ALA A 256 8.73 -10.19 12.71
CA ALA A 256 8.91 -9.31 13.86
C ALA A 256 9.08 -10.12 15.15
N THR A 257 9.85 -9.59 16.09
CA THR A 257 10.02 -10.17 17.43
C THR A 257 8.71 -10.14 18.21
N VAL A 258 8.57 -11.00 19.21
CA VAL A 258 7.40 -11.01 20.10
C VAL A 258 7.20 -9.64 20.76
N ALA A 259 8.28 -8.97 21.18
CA ALA A 259 8.21 -7.64 21.77
C ALA A 259 7.63 -6.58 20.81
N GLU A 260 8.02 -6.62 19.53
CA GLU A 260 7.45 -5.74 18.49
C GLU A 260 5.96 -6.02 18.27
N LEU A 261 5.58 -7.30 18.22
CA LEU A 261 4.17 -7.70 18.06
C LEU A 261 3.31 -7.29 19.26
N GLU A 262 3.81 -7.46 20.48
CA GLU A 262 3.14 -7.00 21.70
C GLU A 262 3.03 -5.47 21.75
N PHE A 263 4.06 -4.74 21.32
CA PHE A 263 3.98 -3.29 21.17
C PHE A 263 2.91 -2.86 20.16
N GLN A 264 2.78 -3.57 19.03
CA GLN A 264 1.69 -3.32 18.08
C GLN A 264 0.33 -3.54 18.73
N ARG A 265 0.13 -4.67 19.41
CA ARG A 265 -1.13 -5.04 20.09
C ARG A 265 -1.51 -4.06 21.18
N ASP A 266 -0.58 -3.73 22.06
CA ASP A 266 -0.88 -3.06 23.33
C ASP A 266 -0.76 -1.53 23.26
N VAL A 267 -0.05 -1.00 22.25
CA VAL A 267 0.28 0.43 22.18
C VAL A 267 -0.12 1.02 20.84
N ASN A 268 0.52 0.59 19.75
CA ASN A 268 0.44 1.32 18.47
C ASN A 268 -0.92 1.18 17.78
N LEU A 269 -1.47 -0.04 17.69
CA LEU A 269 -2.77 -0.27 17.07
C LEU A 269 -3.91 0.37 17.88
N PRO A 270 -4.01 0.20 19.22
CA PRO A 270 -5.03 0.89 20.01
C PRO A 270 -5.00 2.41 19.85
N TYR A 271 -3.80 3.03 19.87
CA TYR A 271 -3.64 4.47 19.67
C TYR A 271 -4.20 4.92 18.31
N THR A 272 -3.82 4.22 17.24
CA THR A 272 -4.26 4.56 15.88
C THR A 272 -5.75 4.31 15.68
N LEU A 273 -6.29 3.24 16.26
CA LEU A 273 -7.72 2.89 16.15
C LEU A 273 -8.62 3.95 16.77
N LEU A 274 -8.24 4.50 17.93
CA LEU A 274 -8.98 5.59 18.59
C LEU A 274 -9.04 6.83 17.69
N GLN A 275 -7.90 7.26 17.17
CA GLN A 275 -7.84 8.42 16.27
C GLN A 275 -8.64 8.23 14.98
N LEU A 276 -8.57 7.05 14.36
CA LEU A 276 -9.35 6.75 13.15
C LEU A 276 -10.86 6.71 13.45
N ALA A 277 -11.26 6.22 14.62
CA ALA A 277 -12.67 6.17 15.01
C ALA A 277 -13.25 7.58 15.19
N GLU A 278 -12.51 8.49 15.84
CA GLU A 278 -12.89 9.90 16.00
C GLU A 278 -12.93 10.63 14.66
N LEU A 279 -11.88 10.46 13.84
CA LEU A 279 -11.82 11.03 12.50
C LEU A 279 -12.98 10.55 11.63
N ARG A 280 -13.34 9.26 11.70
CA ARG A 280 -14.52 8.71 11.00
C ARG A 280 -15.80 9.41 11.45
N GLY A 281 -15.95 9.65 12.76
CA GLY A 281 -17.10 10.36 13.32
C GLY A 281 -17.22 11.78 12.74
N MET A 282 -16.13 12.55 12.81
CA MET A 282 -16.06 13.91 12.27
C MET A 282 -16.38 13.94 10.77
N LEU A 283 -15.78 13.04 9.98
CA LEU A 283 -15.99 13.01 8.54
C LEU A 283 -17.42 12.60 8.14
N ARG A 284 -18.07 11.72 8.92
CA ARG A 284 -19.48 11.35 8.69
C ARG A 284 -20.40 12.53 8.95
N GLU A 285 -20.18 13.25 10.06
CA GLU A 285 -20.93 14.45 10.38
C GLU A 285 -20.74 15.53 9.30
N TYR A 286 -19.49 15.80 8.92
CA TYR A 286 -19.17 16.74 7.86
C TYR A 286 -19.86 16.37 6.54
N ALA A 287 -19.74 15.10 6.12
CA ALA A 287 -20.33 14.60 4.89
C ALA A 287 -21.88 14.66 4.89
N GLY A 288 -22.52 14.53 6.06
CA GLY A 288 -23.96 14.62 6.22
C GLY A 288 -24.54 16.03 6.00
N GLY A 289 -23.70 17.08 6.09
CA GLY A 289 -24.17 18.46 6.04
C GLY A 289 -24.63 18.97 4.67
N SER A 290 -24.15 18.39 3.55
CA SER A 290 -24.64 18.72 2.20
C SER A 290 -24.17 17.72 1.15
N ALA A 291 -24.82 17.72 -0.02
CA ALA A 291 -24.39 16.90 -1.17
C ALA A 291 -22.97 17.23 -1.63
N GLU A 292 -22.56 18.51 -1.58
CA GLU A 292 -21.21 18.92 -1.95
C GLU A 292 -20.18 18.43 -0.94
N ARG A 293 -20.47 18.51 0.37
CA ARG A 293 -19.59 17.95 1.41
C ARG A 293 -19.45 16.45 1.26
N TYR A 294 -20.55 15.73 1.04
CA TYR A 294 -20.50 14.30 0.73
C TYR A 294 -19.61 14.01 -0.48
N ARG A 295 -19.78 14.75 -1.59
CA ARG A 295 -18.99 14.59 -2.83
C ARG A 295 -17.49 14.73 -2.59
N THR A 296 -17.09 15.72 -1.78
CA THR A 296 -15.67 16.04 -1.51
C THR A 296 -15.04 15.19 -0.40
N THR A 297 -15.85 14.52 0.42
CA THR A 297 -15.36 13.80 1.60
C THR A 297 -15.43 12.30 1.45
N ARG A 298 -16.32 11.77 0.60
CA ARG A 298 -16.55 10.33 0.47
C ARG A 298 -15.27 9.54 0.22
N SER A 299 -14.31 10.03 -0.57
CA SER A 299 -13.07 9.29 -0.82
C SER A 299 -12.20 9.16 0.43
N LEU A 300 -12.04 10.26 1.17
CA LEU A 300 -11.32 10.27 2.44
C LEU A 300 -12.02 9.42 3.50
N LEU A 301 -13.33 9.59 3.66
CA LEU A 301 -14.13 8.80 4.60
C LEU A 301 -13.99 7.30 4.34
N ARG A 302 -14.05 6.88 3.07
CA ARG A 302 -13.83 5.47 2.70
C ARG A 302 -12.42 4.98 3.03
N GLY A 303 -11.40 5.81 2.85
CA GLY A 303 -10.03 5.48 3.25
C GLY A 303 -9.92 5.25 4.76
N VAL A 304 -10.54 6.11 5.56
CA VAL A 304 -10.58 5.99 7.03
C VAL A 304 -11.35 4.75 7.47
N GLU A 305 -12.52 4.48 6.88
CA GLU A 305 -13.32 3.27 7.18
C GLU A 305 -12.56 1.99 6.87
N ASN A 306 -11.90 1.94 5.70
CA ASN A 306 -11.06 0.82 5.31
C ASN A 306 -9.90 0.60 6.28
N GLY A 307 -9.17 1.68 6.62
CA GLY A 307 -8.07 1.64 7.58
C GLY A 307 -8.52 1.13 8.95
N LEU A 308 -9.64 1.64 9.46
CA LEU A 308 -10.19 1.23 10.75
C LEU A 308 -10.52 -0.27 10.76
N LYS A 309 -11.21 -0.78 9.73
CA LYS A 309 -11.58 -2.21 9.64
C LYS A 309 -10.34 -3.10 9.55
N ALA A 310 -9.36 -2.72 8.71
CA ALA A 310 -8.12 -3.46 8.54
C ALA A 310 -7.27 -3.50 9.81
N LEU A 311 -7.05 -2.34 10.45
CA LEU A 311 -6.25 -2.27 11.68
C LEU A 311 -6.95 -2.95 12.86
N ARG A 312 -8.28 -2.95 12.90
CA ARG A 312 -9.04 -3.72 13.91
C ARG A 312 -8.82 -5.21 13.73
N GLY A 313 -8.87 -5.72 12.49
CA GLY A 313 -8.59 -7.14 12.20
C GLY A 313 -7.15 -7.53 12.57
N ARG A 314 -6.18 -6.65 12.31
CA ARG A 314 -4.78 -6.84 12.78
C ARG A 314 -4.68 -6.92 14.30
N HIS A 315 -5.34 -5.99 15.01
CA HIS A 315 -5.37 -6.00 16.46
C HIS A 315 -6.01 -7.28 17.01
N GLN A 316 -7.14 -7.71 16.42
CA GLN A 316 -7.81 -8.96 16.79
C GLN A 316 -6.91 -10.18 16.57
N ALA A 317 -6.18 -10.24 15.46
CA ALA A 317 -5.22 -11.33 15.20
C ALA A 317 -4.11 -11.41 16.25
N LEU A 318 -3.57 -10.28 16.71
CA LEU A 318 -2.57 -10.26 17.79
C LEU A 318 -3.16 -10.53 19.18
N ALA A 319 -4.45 -10.21 19.37
CA ALA A 319 -5.18 -10.51 20.59
C ALA A 319 -5.60 -11.98 20.69
N ASP A 320 -5.56 -12.74 19.59
CA ASP A 320 -5.77 -14.18 19.59
C ASP A 320 -4.63 -14.89 20.35
N PRO A 321 -4.91 -15.56 21.48
CA PRO A 321 -3.89 -16.25 22.26
C PRO A 321 -3.14 -17.33 21.47
N ALA A 322 -3.80 -18.03 20.55
CA ALA A 322 -3.21 -19.13 19.79
C ALA A 322 -2.18 -18.59 18.78
N LEU A 323 -2.53 -17.53 18.05
CA LEU A 323 -1.61 -16.90 17.09
C LEU A 323 -0.37 -16.37 17.79
N LEU A 324 -0.54 -15.64 18.90
CA LEU A 324 0.60 -15.08 19.62
C LEU A 324 1.44 -16.16 20.32
N ALA A 325 0.82 -17.24 20.82
CA ALA A 325 1.55 -18.39 21.35
C ALA A 325 2.42 -19.04 20.26
N GLY A 326 1.90 -19.19 19.04
CA GLY A 326 2.69 -19.65 17.88
C GLY A 326 3.90 -18.75 17.61
N LYS A 327 3.72 -17.42 17.64
CA LYS A 327 4.85 -16.47 17.49
C LYS A 327 5.89 -16.58 18.59
N ARG A 328 5.49 -16.84 19.83
CA ARG A 328 6.42 -17.08 20.94
C ARG A 328 7.19 -18.38 20.76
N GLN A 329 6.54 -19.43 20.25
CA GLN A 329 7.18 -20.70 19.93
C GLN A 329 8.20 -20.54 18.79
N ASP A 330 7.85 -19.81 17.72
CA ASP A 330 8.75 -19.51 16.60
C ASP A 330 10.02 -18.77 17.07
N GLU A 331 9.85 -17.73 17.89
CA GLU A 331 11.00 -16.98 18.43
C GLU A 331 11.85 -17.86 19.36
N ALA A 332 11.24 -18.64 20.25
CA ALA A 332 11.96 -19.55 21.13
C ALA A 332 12.77 -20.59 20.35
N ALA A 333 12.20 -21.15 19.27
CA ALA A 333 12.89 -22.09 18.39
C ALA A 333 14.06 -21.43 17.65
N LEU A 334 13.90 -20.19 17.17
CA LEU A 334 15.01 -19.43 16.59
C LEU A 334 16.14 -19.22 17.61
N ARG A 335 15.81 -18.76 18.83
CA ARG A 335 16.80 -18.55 19.90
C ARG A 335 17.56 -19.83 20.23
N GLN A 336 16.87 -20.97 20.36
CA GLN A 336 17.51 -22.26 20.63
C GLN A 336 18.54 -22.63 19.54
N LYS A 337 18.22 -22.44 18.27
CA LYS A 337 19.16 -22.71 17.16
C LYS A 337 20.32 -21.73 17.12
N VAL A 338 20.06 -20.46 17.44
CA VAL A 338 21.09 -19.43 17.58
C VAL A 338 22.06 -19.80 18.70
N ASP A 339 21.55 -20.21 19.86
CA ASP A 339 22.37 -20.60 21.01
C ASP A 339 23.23 -21.85 20.74
N ALA A 340 22.75 -22.76 19.90
CA ALA A 340 23.49 -23.94 19.46
C ALA A 340 24.67 -23.62 18.51
N ASN A 341 24.75 -22.39 17.99
CA ASN A 341 25.83 -21.95 17.11
C ASN A 341 26.60 -20.79 17.76
N ALA A 342 27.81 -21.07 18.29
CA ALA A 342 28.60 -20.09 19.04
C ALA A 342 28.90 -18.79 18.27
N GLN A 343 29.14 -18.86 16.96
CA GLN A 343 29.41 -17.69 16.13
C GLN A 343 28.15 -16.84 15.94
N VAL A 344 27.02 -17.49 15.66
CA VAL A 344 25.74 -16.79 15.46
C VAL A 344 25.27 -16.18 16.79
N LYS A 345 25.38 -16.93 17.90
CA LYS A 345 25.08 -16.45 19.25
C LYS A 345 25.82 -15.15 19.56
N ALA A 346 27.13 -15.12 19.36
CA ALA A 346 27.94 -13.92 19.59
C ALA A 346 27.50 -12.73 18.71
N ALA A 347 27.10 -12.98 17.46
CA ALA A 347 26.63 -11.93 16.55
C ALA A 347 25.27 -11.33 16.96
N THR A 348 24.41 -12.10 17.65
CA THR A 348 23.07 -11.68 18.08
C THR A 348 22.95 -11.31 19.56
N ASP A 349 24.04 -11.34 20.32
CA ASP A 349 24.03 -11.09 21.75
C ASP A 349 23.34 -9.76 22.12
N GLY A 350 22.35 -9.81 23.03
CA GLY A 350 21.57 -8.65 23.46
C GLY A 350 20.58 -8.06 22.43
N ALA A 351 20.47 -8.61 21.21
CA ALA A 351 19.69 -7.98 20.14
C ALA A 351 18.19 -7.86 20.47
N TRP A 352 17.60 -8.88 21.10
CA TRP A 352 16.18 -8.87 21.47
C TRP A 352 15.90 -7.93 22.65
N GLU A 353 16.82 -7.88 23.61
CA GLU A 353 16.73 -7.03 24.80
C GLU A 353 16.84 -5.56 24.40
N GLU A 354 17.78 -5.22 23.51
CA GLU A 354 17.91 -3.88 22.92
C GLU A 354 16.64 -3.44 22.17
N ILE A 355 16.00 -4.34 21.40
CA ILE A 355 14.71 -4.07 20.74
C ILE A 355 13.63 -3.74 21.78
N THR A 356 13.51 -4.57 22.82
CA THR A 356 12.52 -4.38 23.89
C THR A 356 12.71 -3.02 24.58
N GLN A 357 13.94 -2.65 24.91
CA GLN A 357 14.27 -1.36 25.52
C GLN A 357 13.94 -0.17 24.59
N ALA A 358 14.22 -0.30 23.30
CA ALA A 358 13.89 0.73 22.32
C ALA A 358 12.37 0.94 22.18
N LEU A 359 11.58 -0.14 22.24
CA LEU A 359 10.11 -0.06 22.22
C LEU A 359 9.56 0.60 23.49
N ASP A 360 10.17 0.39 24.65
CA ASP A 360 9.82 1.10 25.88
C ASP A 360 10.12 2.60 25.79
N VAL A 361 11.25 2.98 25.17
CA VAL A 361 11.54 4.38 24.84
C VAL A 361 10.47 4.92 23.90
N TYR A 362 10.10 4.15 22.88
CA TYR A 362 9.10 4.58 21.91
C TYR A 362 7.74 4.80 22.56
N ARG A 363 7.28 3.88 23.43
CA ARG A 363 6.02 3.99 24.18
C ARG A 363 5.90 5.33 24.90
N ARG A 364 6.97 5.81 25.55
CA ARG A 364 6.98 7.07 26.30
C ARG A 364 6.99 8.31 25.41
N MET A 365 7.61 8.25 24.24
CA MET A 365 7.68 9.39 23.32
C MET A 365 6.60 9.38 22.23
N LEU A 366 5.80 8.31 22.14
CA LEU A 366 4.82 8.11 21.08
C LEU A 366 3.88 9.32 20.92
N PRO A 367 3.25 9.88 21.98
CA PRO A 367 2.35 11.03 21.83
C PRO A 367 3.06 12.26 21.24
N ASP A 368 4.26 12.58 21.74
CA ASP A 368 5.08 13.71 21.29
C ASP A 368 5.46 13.55 19.80
N TYR A 369 6.00 12.38 19.44
CA TYR A 369 6.40 12.09 18.06
C TYR A 369 5.21 12.12 17.09
N ARG A 370 4.07 11.54 17.50
CA ARG A 370 2.84 11.44 16.69
C ARG A 370 2.21 12.80 16.43
N MET A 371 2.17 13.66 17.45
CA MET A 371 1.61 15.02 17.34
C MET A 371 2.56 16.01 16.64
N LYS A 372 3.89 15.90 16.81
CA LYS A 372 4.82 16.86 16.22
C LYS A 372 5.22 16.49 14.79
N GLU A 373 5.58 15.23 14.56
CA GLU A 373 6.19 14.80 13.30
C GLU A 373 5.33 13.84 12.49
N ALA A 374 4.86 12.74 13.08
CA ALA A 374 4.37 11.58 12.33
C ALA A 374 3.00 11.77 11.64
N GLY A 375 2.42 12.97 11.75
CA GLY A 375 1.35 13.45 10.86
C GLY A 375 -0.05 13.51 11.47
N ASP A 376 -0.25 13.06 12.72
CA ASP A 376 -1.60 12.97 13.31
C ASP A 376 -2.24 14.34 13.56
N ALA A 377 -1.42 15.29 13.95
CA ALA A 377 -1.82 16.67 14.17
C ALA A 377 -2.08 17.44 12.87
N TYR A 378 -1.67 16.90 11.72
CA TYR A 378 -1.60 17.67 10.48
C TYR A 378 -2.13 16.91 9.25
N PRO A 379 -3.38 16.40 9.28
CA PRO A 379 -3.98 15.71 8.13
C PRO A 379 -4.35 16.65 6.96
N SER A 380 -4.12 17.97 7.08
CA SER A 380 -4.35 18.98 6.05
C SER A 380 -3.38 18.85 4.88
N GLU A 381 -3.92 18.88 3.65
CA GLU A 381 -3.13 18.88 2.42
C GLU A 381 -2.35 20.20 2.27
N LEU A 382 -2.95 21.34 2.63
CA LEU A 382 -2.30 22.65 2.56
C LEU A 382 -1.10 22.73 3.50
N PHE A 383 -1.24 22.25 4.74
CA PHE A 383 -0.13 22.20 5.67
C PHE A 383 0.97 21.25 5.20
N ARG A 384 0.62 20.07 4.68
CA ARG A 384 1.60 19.13 4.13
C ARG A 384 2.40 19.75 2.98
N MET A 385 1.74 20.48 2.07
CA MET A 385 2.43 21.25 1.01
C MET A 385 3.37 22.30 1.59
N ALA A 386 2.92 23.08 2.59
CA ALA A 386 3.72 24.10 3.24
C ALA A 386 4.97 23.51 3.91
N ARG A 387 4.82 22.43 4.68
CA ARG A 387 5.93 21.73 5.34
C ARG A 387 6.94 21.21 4.32
N HIS A 388 6.49 20.62 3.22
CA HIS A 388 7.40 20.18 2.16
C HIS A 388 8.16 21.34 1.51
N LEU A 389 7.49 22.46 1.22
CA LEU A 389 8.15 23.66 0.66
C LEU A 389 9.20 24.24 1.64
N VAL A 390 8.89 24.26 2.94
CA VAL A 390 9.85 24.69 3.97
C VAL A 390 11.05 23.76 4.02
N ARG A 391 10.81 22.45 4.16
CA ARG A 391 11.88 21.47 4.31
C ARG A 391 12.72 21.33 3.05
N VAL A 392 12.13 21.26 1.85
CA VAL A 392 12.90 21.11 0.61
C VAL A 392 13.85 22.29 0.37
N ALA A 393 13.45 23.49 0.79
CA ALA A 393 14.28 24.67 0.68
C ALA A 393 15.53 24.60 1.55
N GLU A 394 15.45 23.99 2.74
CA GLU A 394 16.59 23.76 3.63
C GLU A 394 17.41 22.52 3.23
N GLU A 395 16.73 21.41 2.91
CA GLU A 395 17.40 20.15 2.57
C GLU A 395 18.22 20.27 1.28
N LYS A 396 17.78 21.08 0.31
CA LYS A 396 18.55 21.32 -0.93
C LYS A 396 19.89 22.03 -0.71
N GLU A 397 20.07 22.73 0.41
CA GLU A 397 21.37 23.34 0.79
C GLU A 397 22.37 22.32 1.35
N LYS A 398 21.89 21.14 1.77
CA LYS A 398 22.73 20.08 2.33
C LYS A 398 23.29 19.18 1.23
N PRO A 399 24.47 18.56 1.45
CA PRO A 399 24.92 17.42 0.65
C PRO A 399 23.85 16.34 0.57
N ASN A 400 23.71 15.67 -0.58
CA ASN A 400 22.64 14.69 -0.81
C ASN A 400 22.55 13.61 0.29
N ALA A 401 23.70 13.16 0.79
CA ALA A 401 23.82 12.15 1.84
C ALA A 401 23.32 12.61 3.23
N GLU A 402 23.22 13.92 3.45
CA GLU A 402 22.79 14.52 4.72
C GLU A 402 21.33 14.96 4.69
N ARG A 403 20.66 14.79 3.53
CA ARG A 403 19.26 15.14 3.38
C ARG A 403 18.37 14.12 4.06
N LEU A 404 17.25 14.61 4.57
CA LEU A 404 16.11 13.75 4.89
C LEU A 404 15.70 12.93 3.66
N ARG A 405 15.30 11.67 3.88
CA ARG A 405 15.00 10.66 2.85
C ARG A 405 14.10 11.20 1.73
N GLU A 406 13.09 11.96 2.10
CA GLU A 406 12.05 12.50 1.22
C GLU A 406 12.56 13.62 0.29
N TYR A 407 13.76 14.13 0.54
CA TYR A 407 14.38 15.27 -0.13
C TYR A 407 15.74 14.92 -0.77
N THR A 408 16.12 13.64 -0.78
CA THR A 408 17.30 13.18 -1.53
C THR A 408 17.09 13.39 -3.03
N GLN A 409 18.18 13.48 -3.78
CA GLN A 409 18.19 13.68 -5.23
C GLN A 409 17.26 12.70 -5.96
N ALA A 410 17.28 11.42 -5.58
CA ALA A 410 16.40 10.40 -6.16
C ALA A 410 14.90 10.62 -5.86
N GLN A 411 14.56 11.32 -4.77
CA GLN A 411 13.16 11.57 -4.39
C GLN A 411 12.64 12.94 -4.85
N LEU A 412 13.53 13.89 -5.19
CA LEU A 412 13.13 15.25 -5.62
C LEU A 412 12.11 15.24 -6.76
N PRO A 413 12.27 14.48 -7.86
CA PRO A 413 11.29 14.52 -8.95
C PRO A 413 9.87 14.12 -8.51
N THR A 414 9.75 13.18 -7.57
CA THR A 414 8.46 12.79 -6.97
C THR A 414 7.90 13.91 -6.09
N LEU A 415 8.74 14.52 -5.26
CA LEU A 415 8.33 15.63 -4.41
C LEU A 415 7.87 16.85 -5.22
N GLU A 416 8.61 17.20 -6.27
CA GLU A 416 8.28 18.31 -7.17
C GLU A 416 6.93 18.06 -7.87
N GLN A 417 6.70 16.85 -8.37
CA GLN A 417 5.39 16.48 -8.93
C GLN A 417 4.26 16.63 -7.89
N GLN A 418 4.47 16.19 -6.65
CA GLN A 418 3.47 16.32 -5.59
C GLN A 418 3.17 17.77 -5.23
N LEU A 419 4.18 18.65 -5.26
CA LEU A 419 4.05 20.08 -4.97
C LEU A 419 3.46 20.85 -6.15
N LEU A 420 3.75 20.46 -7.39
CA LEU A 420 3.40 21.23 -8.59
C LEU A 420 2.20 20.67 -9.36
N ARG A 421 1.57 19.60 -8.86
CA ARG A 421 0.31 19.12 -9.42
C ARG A 421 -0.79 20.17 -9.30
N ASP A 422 -1.56 20.33 -10.36
CA ASP A 422 -2.76 21.17 -10.36
C ASP A 422 -3.98 20.31 -10.02
N ALA A 423 -4.25 20.18 -8.72
CA ALA A 423 -5.40 19.45 -8.20
C ALA A 423 -6.19 20.35 -7.24
N PRO A 424 -7.53 20.30 -7.27
CA PRO A 424 -8.35 21.12 -6.39
C PRO A 424 -8.18 20.68 -4.93
N VAL A 425 -8.11 21.67 -4.04
CA VAL A 425 -8.16 21.46 -2.58
C VAL A 425 -9.47 22.02 -2.05
N THR A 426 -10.27 21.15 -1.43
CA THR A 426 -11.54 21.52 -0.79
C THR A 426 -11.28 22.27 0.51
N LEU A 427 -11.35 23.59 0.46
CA LEU A 427 -10.92 24.47 1.55
C LEU A 427 -11.65 24.19 2.88
N GLU A 428 -12.97 24.00 2.86
CA GLU A 428 -13.74 23.72 4.09
C GLU A 428 -13.33 22.39 4.74
N LEU A 429 -13.10 21.36 3.93
CA LEU A 429 -12.67 20.05 4.42
C LEU A 429 -11.24 20.12 4.98
N ASP A 430 -10.33 20.82 4.28
CA ASP A 430 -8.96 21.01 4.74
C ASP A 430 -8.91 21.78 6.07
N GLN A 431 -9.75 22.82 6.23
CA GLN A 431 -9.90 23.55 7.48
C GLN A 431 -10.45 22.65 8.61
N ALA A 432 -11.44 21.80 8.31
CA ALA A 432 -11.99 20.86 9.30
C ALA A 432 -10.95 19.82 9.74
N LEU A 433 -10.15 19.30 8.80
CA LEU A 433 -9.04 18.39 9.08
C LEU A 433 -7.95 19.05 9.92
N LEU A 434 -7.58 20.29 9.60
CA LEU A 434 -6.61 21.05 10.39
C LEU A 434 -7.15 21.36 11.80
N THR A 435 -8.44 21.68 11.92
CA THR A 435 -9.09 21.88 13.22
C THR A 435 -9.03 20.60 14.07
N PHE A 436 -9.35 19.45 13.47
CA PHE A 436 -9.27 18.14 14.12
C PHE A 436 -7.84 17.88 14.62
N GLY A 437 -6.85 18.03 13.74
CA GLY A 437 -5.45 17.81 14.09
C GLY A 437 -4.94 18.73 15.20
N LEU A 438 -5.20 20.04 15.12
CA LEU A 438 -4.82 21.02 16.16
C LEU A 438 -5.51 20.78 17.51
N THR A 439 -6.76 20.30 17.48
CA THR A 439 -7.48 19.91 18.70
C THR A 439 -6.79 18.71 19.35
N ARG A 440 -6.41 17.70 18.57
CA ARG A 440 -5.67 16.53 19.04
C ARG A 440 -4.31 16.88 19.64
N VAL A 441 -3.58 17.86 19.09
CA VAL A 441 -2.32 18.35 19.69
C VAL A 441 -2.55 18.81 21.13
N ARG A 442 -3.57 19.67 21.34
CA ARG A 442 -3.89 20.19 22.68
C ARG A 442 -4.39 19.12 23.64
N GLU A 443 -5.25 18.21 23.17
CA GLU A 443 -5.79 17.12 23.99
C GLU A 443 -4.72 16.10 24.39
N THR A 444 -3.79 15.81 23.48
CA THR A 444 -2.80 14.74 23.66
C THR A 444 -1.60 15.21 24.49
N LEU A 445 -1.13 16.44 24.26
CA LEU A 445 0.05 16.99 24.96
C LEU A 445 -0.33 17.81 26.19
N GLY A 446 -1.57 18.30 26.27
CA GLY A 446 -2.05 19.16 27.35
C GLY A 446 -1.88 20.65 27.03
N ALA A 447 -2.77 21.50 27.57
CA ALA A 447 -2.79 22.94 27.27
C ALA A 447 -1.52 23.69 27.76
N ASP A 448 -0.86 23.16 28.79
CA ASP A 448 0.34 23.76 29.40
C ASP A 448 1.65 23.33 28.71
N ASP A 449 1.59 22.40 27.75
CA ASP A 449 2.75 21.98 27.00
C ASP A 449 3.34 23.13 26.17
N ALA A 450 4.66 23.30 26.20
CA ALA A 450 5.34 24.41 25.54
C ALA A 450 5.13 24.42 24.02
N PHE A 451 5.04 23.23 23.39
CA PHE A 451 4.74 23.14 21.96
C PHE A 451 3.28 23.50 21.68
N VAL A 452 2.34 23.13 22.56
CA VAL A 452 0.93 23.55 22.44
C VAL A 452 0.80 25.07 22.55
N GLN A 453 1.44 25.68 23.54
CA GLN A 453 1.48 27.14 23.70
C GLN A 453 2.15 27.82 22.52
N GLN A 454 3.23 27.24 21.99
CA GLN A 454 3.85 27.71 20.75
C GLN A 454 2.85 27.62 19.60
N VAL A 455 2.25 26.47 19.32
CA VAL A 455 1.35 26.22 18.18
C VAL A 455 0.12 27.13 18.24
N LEU A 456 -0.66 27.05 19.32
CA LEU A 456 -1.98 27.68 19.47
C LEU A 456 -1.92 29.07 20.09
N GLY A 457 -0.97 29.33 21.00
CA GLY A 457 -0.98 30.55 21.80
C GLY A 457 -2.29 30.71 22.56
N ARG A 458 -3.00 31.81 22.30
CA ARG A 458 -4.33 32.10 22.88
C ARG A 458 -5.49 31.72 21.98
N GLU A 459 -5.21 31.24 20.76
CA GLU A 459 -6.24 30.93 19.77
C GLU A 459 -6.91 29.59 20.06
N ALA A 460 -8.21 29.49 19.75
CA ALA A 460 -8.86 28.19 19.66
C ALA A 460 -8.35 27.43 18.41
N PRO A 461 -8.23 26.09 18.45
CA PRO A 461 -7.81 25.30 17.30
C PRO A 461 -8.58 25.60 16.01
N ALA A 462 -9.90 25.81 16.11
CA ALA A 462 -10.76 26.10 14.97
C ALA A 462 -10.51 27.49 14.37
N ASP A 463 -10.19 28.50 15.19
CA ASP A 463 -9.92 29.86 14.72
C ASP A 463 -8.54 29.94 14.07
N LEU A 464 -7.53 29.29 14.65
CA LEU A 464 -6.21 29.16 14.02
C LEU A 464 -6.31 28.42 12.68
N ALA A 465 -6.99 27.27 12.64
CA ALA A 465 -7.18 26.51 11.40
C ALA A 465 -7.87 27.36 10.31
N ARG A 466 -8.91 28.12 10.68
CA ARG A 466 -9.63 29.02 9.77
C ARG A 466 -8.72 30.13 9.23
N ALA A 467 -7.95 30.77 10.10
CA ALA A 467 -7.02 31.83 9.71
C ALA A 467 -5.95 31.31 8.73
N LEU A 468 -5.36 30.15 9.02
CA LEU A 468 -4.33 29.52 8.18
C LEU A 468 -4.89 29.09 6.82
N ALA A 469 -5.99 28.36 6.81
CA ALA A 469 -6.57 27.81 5.58
C ALA A 469 -7.10 28.93 4.66
N ARG A 470 -7.77 29.95 5.20
CA ARG A 470 -8.31 31.06 4.39
C ARG A 470 -7.25 32.05 3.93
N GLY A 471 -6.20 32.24 4.73
CA GLY A 471 -5.15 33.21 4.43
C GLY A 471 -4.06 32.71 3.48
N THR A 472 -3.93 31.40 3.28
CA THR A 472 -2.89 30.84 2.42
C THR A 472 -3.23 30.93 0.92
N LYS A 473 -2.20 31.16 0.12
CA LYS A 473 -2.24 31.14 -1.36
C LYS A 473 -1.71 29.83 -1.93
N LEU A 474 -1.37 28.84 -1.08
CA LEU A 474 -0.83 27.56 -1.51
C LEU A 474 -1.80 26.68 -2.31
N ARG A 475 -3.06 27.08 -2.50
CA ARG A 475 -3.97 26.47 -3.49
C ARG A 475 -3.54 26.75 -4.92
N ASP A 476 -2.89 27.88 -5.18
CA ASP A 476 -2.37 28.24 -6.50
C ASP A 476 -1.03 27.54 -6.76
N VAL A 477 -0.98 26.73 -7.82
CA VAL A 477 0.22 26.03 -8.26
C VAL A 477 1.36 26.98 -8.60
N LYS A 478 1.07 28.19 -9.11
CA LYS A 478 2.09 29.19 -9.45
C LYS A 478 2.80 29.70 -8.20
N VAL A 479 2.09 29.82 -7.07
CA VAL A 479 2.68 30.21 -5.78
C VAL A 479 3.61 29.11 -5.29
N ARG A 480 3.16 27.85 -5.33
CA ARG A 480 4.00 26.70 -4.95
C ARG A 480 5.25 26.60 -5.83
N ALA A 481 5.09 26.78 -7.14
CA ALA A 481 6.19 26.81 -8.11
C ALA A 481 7.20 27.93 -7.83
N ALA A 482 6.72 29.15 -7.53
CA ALA A 482 7.57 30.28 -7.19
C ALA A 482 8.38 30.03 -5.91
N LEU A 483 7.75 29.47 -4.86
CA LEU A 483 8.41 29.11 -3.61
C LEU A 483 9.47 28.01 -3.82
N LEU A 484 9.13 26.97 -4.57
CA LEU A 484 10.05 25.87 -4.86
C LEU A 484 11.26 26.33 -5.70
N LYS A 485 11.02 27.13 -6.74
CA LYS A 485 12.08 27.68 -7.61
C LYS A 485 12.95 28.70 -6.87
N GLY A 486 12.33 29.58 -6.07
CA GLY A 486 13.03 30.61 -5.30
C GLY A 486 13.76 30.09 -4.07
N GLY A 487 13.56 28.82 -3.70
CA GLY A 487 14.29 28.15 -2.63
C GLY A 487 14.17 28.84 -1.27
N LYS A 488 15.21 28.72 -0.44
CA LYS A 488 15.24 29.24 0.93
C LYS A 488 14.93 30.73 1.02
N ALA A 489 15.49 31.54 0.12
CA ALA A 489 15.26 32.98 0.11
C ALA A 489 13.76 33.30 -0.04
N ALA A 490 13.07 32.65 -1.00
CA ALA A 490 11.64 32.86 -1.21
C ALA A 490 10.78 32.33 -0.04
N VAL A 491 11.13 31.17 0.52
CA VAL A 491 10.42 30.60 1.68
C VAL A 491 10.56 31.47 2.93
N VAL A 492 11.77 31.99 3.20
CA VAL A 492 12.04 32.86 4.35
C VAL A 492 11.32 34.21 4.21
N ALA A 493 11.28 34.77 3.01
CA ALA A 493 10.58 36.02 2.71
C ALA A 493 9.05 35.88 2.60
N SER A 494 8.53 34.64 2.53
CA SER A 494 7.11 34.38 2.36
C SER A 494 6.30 34.88 3.57
N LYS A 495 5.24 35.62 3.27
CA LYS A 495 4.22 36.06 4.24
C LYS A 495 2.97 35.17 4.23
N ASP A 496 3.02 34.04 3.51
CA ASP A 496 1.90 33.10 3.46
C ASP A 496 1.67 32.48 4.86
N PRO A 497 0.47 32.59 5.44
CA PRO A 497 0.21 32.11 6.80
C PRO A 497 0.54 30.63 7.03
N MET A 498 0.32 29.78 6.02
CA MET A 498 0.60 28.35 6.15
C MET A 498 2.11 28.06 6.08
N ILE A 499 2.87 28.82 5.29
CA ILE A 499 4.34 28.75 5.29
C ILE A 499 4.92 29.25 6.61
N LEU A 500 4.41 30.36 7.14
CA LEU A 500 4.82 30.87 8.45
C LEU A 500 4.53 29.86 9.56
N PHE A 501 3.35 29.25 9.53
CA PHE A 501 2.98 28.20 10.48
C PHE A 501 3.85 26.93 10.34
N ALA A 502 4.11 26.49 9.11
CA ALA A 502 5.01 25.36 8.87
C ALA A 502 6.41 25.62 9.44
N ARG A 503 7.01 26.80 9.17
CA ARG A 503 8.30 27.21 9.75
C ARG A 503 8.26 27.26 11.28
N LYS A 504 7.16 27.77 11.85
CA LYS A 504 6.96 27.89 13.29
C LYS A 504 7.02 26.53 14.00
N VAL A 505 6.52 25.46 13.40
CA VAL A 505 6.44 24.14 14.05
C VAL A 505 7.57 23.18 13.65
N ASP A 506 8.35 23.51 12.62
CA ASP A 506 9.24 22.54 11.99
C ASP A 506 10.45 22.14 12.86
N ALA A 507 11.00 23.07 13.64
CA ALA A 507 12.16 22.79 14.48
C ALA A 507 11.86 21.70 15.53
N GLU A 508 10.75 21.84 16.26
CA GLU A 508 10.27 20.86 17.24
C GLU A 508 9.90 19.53 16.59
N ALA A 509 9.28 19.57 15.40
CA ALA A 509 8.97 18.37 14.62
C ALA A 509 10.24 17.61 14.20
N ARG A 510 11.27 18.32 13.72
CA ARG A 510 12.57 17.73 13.38
C ARG A 510 13.31 17.20 14.60
N ALA A 511 13.21 17.87 15.75
CA ALA A 511 13.79 17.39 17.00
C ALA A 511 13.14 16.07 17.45
N ALA A 512 11.80 16.00 17.44
CA ALA A 512 11.06 14.77 17.74
C ALA A 512 11.40 13.64 16.76
N ARG A 513 11.51 13.96 15.45
CA ARG A 513 11.99 13.02 14.42
C ARG A 513 13.37 12.50 14.74
N LYS A 514 14.33 13.39 14.99
CA LYS A 514 15.72 13.02 15.25
C LYS A 514 15.82 12.10 16.46
N ARG A 515 15.12 12.41 17.55
CA ARG A 515 15.05 11.56 18.74
C ARG A 515 14.56 10.16 18.39
N TYR A 516 13.46 10.05 17.65
CA TYR A 516 12.93 8.74 17.22
C TYR A 516 13.95 8.00 16.34
N GLU A 517 14.54 8.68 15.36
CA GLU A 517 15.51 8.08 14.44
C GLU A 517 16.78 7.58 15.15
N ASP A 518 17.24 8.31 16.16
CA ASP A 518 18.46 7.99 16.91
C ASP A 518 18.25 6.90 17.96
N THR A 519 17.12 6.93 18.68
CA THR A 519 16.91 6.07 19.87
C THR A 519 16.00 4.87 19.62
N VAL A 520 15.18 4.90 18.57
CA VAL A 520 14.23 3.83 18.26
C VAL A 520 14.56 3.22 16.90
N GLU A 521 14.47 3.99 15.82
CA GLU A 521 14.62 3.47 14.45
C GLU A 521 16.00 2.82 14.24
N ALA A 522 17.07 3.47 14.68
CA ALA A 522 18.42 2.94 14.55
C ALA A 522 18.60 1.60 15.28
N VAL A 523 18.04 1.47 16.49
CA VAL A 523 18.15 0.26 17.32
C VAL A 523 17.34 -0.88 16.70
N LEU A 524 16.10 -0.60 16.28
CA LEU A 524 15.24 -1.60 15.63
C LEU A 524 15.84 -2.09 14.31
N LYS A 525 16.33 -1.19 13.44
CA LYS A 525 16.94 -1.59 12.16
C LYS A 525 18.19 -2.46 12.36
N ARG A 526 19.10 -2.02 13.23
CA ARG A 526 20.34 -2.77 13.49
C ARG A 526 20.06 -4.15 14.09
N ASN A 527 19.21 -4.23 15.11
CA ASN A 527 18.95 -5.49 15.78
C ASN A 527 18.03 -6.42 14.98
N GLY A 528 17.09 -5.85 14.21
CA GLY A 528 16.34 -6.58 13.19
C GLY A 528 17.29 -7.21 12.15
N GLU A 529 18.31 -6.47 11.70
CA GLU A 529 19.33 -7.00 10.78
C GLU A 529 20.13 -8.14 11.42
N ARG A 530 20.54 -7.99 12.68
CA ARG A 530 21.29 -9.03 13.41
C ARG A 530 20.47 -10.32 13.55
N ILE A 531 19.22 -10.20 13.99
CA ILE A 531 18.30 -11.33 14.14
C ILE A 531 18.00 -11.98 12.79
N ALA A 532 17.82 -11.18 11.73
CA ALA A 532 17.60 -11.72 10.40
C ALA A 532 18.81 -12.47 9.84
N LYS A 533 20.04 -11.94 10.01
CA LYS A 533 21.27 -12.63 9.64
C LYS A 533 21.41 -13.96 10.39
N ALA A 534 21.05 -13.99 11.67
CA ALA A 534 21.02 -15.22 12.44
C ALA A 534 19.96 -16.22 11.96
N HIS A 535 18.75 -15.76 11.66
CA HIS A 535 17.72 -16.59 11.04
C HIS A 535 18.23 -17.21 9.73
N LEU A 536 18.82 -16.40 8.84
CA LEU A 536 19.39 -16.89 7.58
C LEU A 536 20.55 -17.87 7.78
N ALA A 537 21.34 -17.71 8.85
CA ALA A 537 22.44 -18.61 9.16
C ALA A 537 21.97 -19.99 9.67
N VAL A 538 20.88 -20.05 10.43
CA VAL A 538 20.40 -21.31 11.04
C VAL A 538 19.28 -22.01 10.28
N TYR A 539 18.52 -21.27 9.46
CA TYR A 539 17.45 -21.82 8.61
C TYR A 539 17.79 -21.79 7.12
N GLY A 540 18.88 -21.13 6.74
CA GLY A 540 19.21 -20.90 5.34
C GLY A 540 18.38 -19.76 4.72
N THR A 541 18.39 -19.71 3.39
CA THR A 541 17.70 -18.67 2.61
C THR A 541 16.38 -19.15 2.01
N SER A 542 15.94 -20.36 2.39
CA SER A 542 14.63 -20.88 2.04
C SER A 542 13.54 -20.10 2.78
N GLY A 543 12.69 -19.42 2.01
CA GLY A 543 11.58 -18.61 2.53
C GLY A 543 11.46 -17.27 1.82
N TYR A 544 10.41 -16.53 2.18
CA TYR A 544 10.11 -15.22 1.60
C TYR A 544 10.35 -14.10 2.61
N PRO A 545 10.81 -12.91 2.17
CA PRO A 545 10.93 -11.75 3.05
C PRO A 545 9.55 -11.14 3.34
N ASP A 546 9.44 -10.44 4.46
CA ASP A 546 8.28 -9.58 4.73
C ASP A 546 8.03 -8.62 3.56
N ALA A 547 6.76 -8.31 3.29
CA ALA A 547 6.35 -7.39 2.25
C ALA A 547 6.88 -5.97 2.51
N THR A 548 7.24 -5.25 1.44
CA THR A 548 7.89 -3.93 1.52
C THR A 548 7.39 -2.95 0.45
N PHE A 549 6.18 -3.16 -0.07
CA PHE A 549 5.62 -2.42 -1.20
C PHE A 549 6.46 -2.52 -2.49
N THR A 550 7.18 -3.63 -2.61
CA THR A 550 7.90 -4.04 -3.82
C THR A 550 7.17 -5.18 -4.50
N LEU A 551 7.46 -5.40 -5.79
CA LEU A 551 6.76 -6.42 -6.56
C LEU A 551 7.06 -7.82 -6.01
N ARG A 552 6.01 -8.57 -5.72
CA ARG A 552 6.02 -9.97 -5.28
C ARG A 552 5.15 -10.82 -6.20
N LEU A 553 5.36 -12.13 -6.10
CA LEU A 553 4.55 -13.15 -6.75
C LEU A 553 4.08 -14.16 -5.70
N ASN A 554 2.81 -14.53 -5.78
CA ASN A 554 2.20 -15.53 -4.92
C ASN A 554 1.37 -16.51 -5.77
N ALA A 555 1.48 -17.81 -5.49
CA ALA A 555 0.65 -18.85 -6.09
C ALA A 555 -0.53 -19.19 -5.17
N GLY A 556 -1.63 -19.67 -5.75
CA GLY A 556 -2.80 -20.11 -5.02
C GLY A 556 -3.81 -20.79 -5.94
N GLN A 557 -4.98 -21.10 -5.41
CA GLN A 557 -6.07 -21.73 -6.16
C GLN A 557 -7.37 -20.96 -5.97
N VAL A 558 -8.23 -20.99 -6.99
CA VAL A 558 -9.63 -20.55 -6.82
C VAL A 558 -10.32 -21.50 -5.86
N LYS A 559 -10.71 -21.02 -4.68
CA LYS A 559 -11.22 -21.90 -3.61
C LYS A 559 -12.09 -21.15 -2.62
N GLY A 560 -13.23 -21.77 -2.29
CA GLY A 560 -14.07 -21.37 -1.16
C GLY A 560 -13.43 -21.68 0.20
N TRP A 561 -14.20 -21.57 1.28
CA TRP A 561 -13.78 -22.04 2.61
C TRP A 561 -14.98 -22.48 3.44
N ASP A 562 -14.72 -23.09 4.58
CA ASP A 562 -15.75 -23.39 5.58
C ASP A 562 -15.80 -22.29 6.65
N GLU A 563 -16.95 -21.61 6.75
CA GLU A 563 -17.20 -20.57 7.76
C GLU A 563 -18.06 -21.18 8.88
N ASN A 564 -17.41 -21.72 9.91
CA ASN A 564 -18.06 -22.30 11.08
C ASN A 564 -19.08 -23.41 10.72
N GLY A 565 -18.67 -24.36 9.88
CA GLY A 565 -19.49 -25.47 9.39
C GLY A 565 -20.41 -25.10 8.23
N ARG A 566 -20.26 -23.91 7.64
CA ARG A 566 -21.02 -23.48 6.45
C ARG A 566 -20.08 -23.29 5.27
N PRO A 567 -20.27 -24.02 4.16
CA PRO A 567 -19.46 -23.82 2.97
C PRO A 567 -19.73 -22.46 2.35
N VAL A 568 -18.68 -21.70 2.08
CA VAL A 568 -18.69 -20.50 1.27
C VAL A 568 -18.07 -20.82 -0.08
N ALA A 569 -18.84 -20.65 -1.16
CA ALA A 569 -18.40 -20.93 -2.52
C ALA A 569 -17.24 -20.03 -2.96
N ALA A 570 -16.44 -20.46 -3.94
CA ALA A 570 -15.35 -19.65 -4.48
C ALA A 570 -15.82 -18.50 -5.39
N LEU A 571 -17.03 -18.58 -5.94
CA LEU A 571 -17.53 -17.67 -6.97
C LEU A 571 -18.87 -17.04 -6.56
N THR A 572 -19.01 -15.74 -6.81
CA THR A 572 -20.31 -15.08 -6.90
C THR A 572 -20.73 -14.90 -8.35
N THR A 573 -21.98 -14.50 -8.59
CA THR A 573 -22.53 -14.35 -9.93
C THR A 573 -23.12 -12.97 -10.15
N PHE A 574 -23.19 -12.54 -11.41
CA PHE A 574 -23.83 -11.28 -11.81
C PHE A 574 -25.28 -11.21 -11.31
N GLY A 575 -26.02 -12.31 -11.38
CA GLY A 575 -27.39 -12.41 -10.88
C GLY A 575 -27.49 -12.10 -9.38
N GLY A 576 -26.50 -12.52 -8.58
CA GLY A 576 -26.45 -12.25 -7.15
C GLY A 576 -26.35 -10.75 -6.81
N ALA A 577 -25.70 -9.94 -7.65
CA ALA A 577 -25.66 -8.49 -7.47
C ALA A 577 -27.07 -7.86 -7.58
N TYR A 578 -27.89 -8.34 -8.53
CA TYR A 578 -29.29 -7.92 -8.67
C TYR A 578 -30.18 -8.43 -7.53
N GLN A 579 -29.93 -9.63 -7.01
CA GLN A 579 -30.68 -10.18 -5.87
C GLN A 579 -30.40 -9.39 -4.59
N ARG A 580 -29.17 -8.92 -4.41
CA ARG A 580 -28.74 -8.14 -3.22
C ARG A 580 -29.18 -6.68 -3.26
N HIS A 581 -29.75 -6.22 -4.38
CA HIS A 581 -30.20 -4.85 -4.54
C HIS A 581 -31.43 -4.53 -3.66
N THR A 582 -31.33 -3.51 -2.81
CA THR A 582 -32.44 -3.06 -1.93
C THR A 582 -33.08 -1.73 -2.34
N GLY A 583 -32.53 -1.07 -3.36
CA GLY A 583 -32.91 0.31 -3.72
C GLY A 583 -32.32 1.41 -2.82
N LYS A 584 -31.59 1.04 -1.75
CA LYS A 584 -31.00 1.99 -0.79
C LYS A 584 -29.50 1.76 -0.62
N ALA A 585 -28.73 2.84 -0.45
CA ALA A 585 -27.31 2.73 -0.17
C ALA A 585 -27.06 1.96 1.15
N PRO A 586 -26.01 1.15 1.26
CA PRO A 586 -24.97 0.90 0.25
C PRO A 586 -25.32 -0.22 -0.77
N TYR A 587 -26.50 -0.82 -0.70
CA TYR A 587 -26.98 -1.90 -1.58
C TYR A 587 -27.86 -1.39 -2.74
N LYS A 588 -27.51 -0.22 -3.28
CA LYS A 588 -28.20 0.41 -4.41
C LYS A 588 -27.36 0.24 -5.67
N LEU A 589 -27.84 -0.55 -6.62
CA LEU A 589 -27.29 -0.61 -7.97
C LEU A 589 -27.52 0.75 -8.66
N PRO A 590 -26.55 1.24 -9.45
CA PRO A 590 -26.75 2.45 -10.24
C PRO A 590 -27.73 2.21 -11.39
N ASP A 591 -28.32 3.28 -11.91
CA ASP A 591 -29.31 3.21 -13.00
C ASP A 591 -28.75 2.51 -14.25
N THR A 592 -27.45 2.65 -14.52
CA THR A 592 -26.75 1.96 -15.62
C THR A 592 -26.89 0.45 -15.52
N TRP A 593 -26.77 -0.11 -14.32
CA TRP A 593 -26.96 -1.53 -14.06
C TRP A 593 -28.43 -1.94 -14.15
N LEU A 594 -29.33 -1.13 -13.59
CA LEU A 594 -30.77 -1.42 -13.67
C LEU A 594 -31.26 -1.47 -15.13
N LYS A 595 -30.77 -0.59 -15.99
CA LYS A 595 -31.06 -0.58 -17.44
C LYS A 595 -30.40 -1.74 -18.20
N ALA A 596 -29.33 -2.32 -17.67
CA ALA A 596 -28.62 -3.45 -18.26
C ALA A 596 -29.12 -4.81 -17.77
N ARG A 597 -30.13 -4.84 -16.87
CA ARG A 597 -30.68 -6.09 -16.34
C ARG A 597 -31.13 -7.01 -17.47
N GLY A 598 -30.69 -8.27 -17.43
CA GLY A 598 -30.99 -9.28 -18.45
C GLY A 598 -30.05 -9.28 -19.66
N LYS A 599 -29.14 -8.32 -19.80
CA LYS A 599 -28.15 -8.30 -20.90
C LYS A 599 -26.93 -9.18 -20.65
N VAL A 600 -26.65 -9.50 -19.40
CA VAL A 600 -25.60 -10.44 -18.98
C VAL A 600 -26.28 -11.69 -18.41
N PRO A 601 -25.88 -12.91 -18.81
CA PRO A 601 -26.40 -14.13 -18.22
C PRO A 601 -26.27 -14.12 -16.69
N PRO A 602 -27.33 -14.43 -15.92
CA PRO A 602 -27.29 -14.36 -14.45
C PRO A 602 -26.21 -15.22 -13.79
N GLN A 603 -25.77 -16.29 -14.46
CA GLN A 603 -24.74 -17.21 -13.96
C GLN A 603 -23.31 -16.81 -14.31
N THR A 604 -23.10 -15.71 -15.05
CA THR A 604 -21.75 -15.20 -15.32
C THR A 604 -21.03 -14.94 -14.00
N PRO A 605 -19.84 -15.53 -13.77
CA PRO A 605 -19.10 -15.31 -12.54
C PRO A 605 -18.69 -13.85 -12.39
N PHE A 606 -18.76 -13.34 -11.17
CA PHE A 606 -18.64 -11.91 -10.90
C PHE A 606 -17.46 -11.56 -10.00
N ASP A 607 -17.46 -12.02 -8.75
CA ASP A 607 -16.29 -11.95 -7.86
C ASP A 607 -15.81 -13.37 -7.53
N VAL A 608 -14.52 -13.51 -7.27
CA VAL A 608 -13.85 -14.79 -7.01
C VAL A 608 -12.98 -14.73 -5.76
N ALA A 609 -13.02 -15.80 -4.97
CA ALA A 609 -12.17 -16.02 -3.81
C ALA A 609 -11.05 -17.00 -4.15
N THR A 610 -9.82 -16.70 -3.71
CA THR A 610 -8.65 -17.55 -3.94
C THR A 610 -7.81 -17.70 -2.68
N THR A 611 -6.98 -18.73 -2.62
CA THR A 611 -6.02 -18.95 -1.51
C THR A 611 -4.77 -18.07 -1.62
N ASN A 612 -4.72 -17.11 -2.54
CA ASN A 612 -3.55 -16.26 -2.69
C ASN A 612 -3.30 -15.43 -1.43
N ASP A 613 -2.03 -15.40 -1.00
CA ASP A 613 -1.60 -14.64 0.16
C ASP A 613 -1.39 -13.17 -0.20
N ILE A 614 -2.35 -12.34 0.20
CA ILE A 614 -2.35 -10.90 -0.09
C ILE A 614 -2.47 -10.04 1.17
N ILE A 615 -2.07 -8.78 1.04
CA ILE A 615 -2.35 -7.71 2.00
C ILE A 615 -2.60 -6.40 1.26
N GLY A 616 -3.06 -5.36 1.97
CA GLY A 616 -3.18 -4.01 1.40
C GLY A 616 -1.92 -3.59 0.64
N GLY A 617 -2.11 -3.03 -0.55
CA GLY A 617 -1.07 -2.84 -1.58
C GLY A 617 -1.24 -3.77 -2.79
N ASN A 618 -1.78 -4.98 -2.59
CA ASN A 618 -2.17 -5.88 -3.69
C ASN A 618 -3.49 -5.49 -4.38
N SER A 619 -4.18 -4.47 -3.90
CA SER A 619 -5.31 -3.90 -4.62
C SER A 619 -4.87 -3.46 -6.01
N GLY A 620 -5.49 -4.02 -7.04
CA GLY A 620 -5.24 -3.79 -8.44
C GLY A 620 -4.24 -4.77 -9.05
N SER A 621 -3.75 -5.74 -8.29
CA SER A 621 -2.89 -6.80 -8.81
C SER A 621 -3.64 -7.67 -9.82
N PRO A 622 -3.05 -8.00 -10.97
CA PRO A 622 -3.60 -9.02 -11.86
C PRO A 622 -3.65 -10.38 -11.14
N LEU A 623 -4.78 -11.07 -11.28
CA LEU A 623 -4.90 -12.50 -11.05
C LEU A 623 -4.67 -13.18 -12.39
N VAL A 624 -3.63 -13.99 -12.51
CA VAL A 624 -3.25 -14.66 -13.76
C VAL A 624 -3.30 -16.18 -13.66
N ASP A 625 -3.59 -16.85 -14.77
CA ASP A 625 -3.53 -18.31 -14.88
C ASP A 625 -2.08 -18.81 -15.09
N ARG A 626 -1.95 -20.13 -15.28
CA ARG A 626 -0.66 -20.80 -15.57
C ARG A 626 0.03 -20.29 -16.84
N ASP A 627 -0.72 -19.71 -17.77
CA ASP A 627 -0.15 -19.17 -19.01
C ASP A 627 0.25 -17.70 -18.85
N GLY A 628 -0.07 -17.06 -17.71
CA GLY A 628 0.17 -15.64 -17.49
C GLY A 628 -0.94 -14.75 -18.06
N ARG A 629 -2.11 -15.30 -18.37
CA ARG A 629 -3.28 -14.54 -18.84
C ARG A 629 -4.11 -14.03 -17.67
N VAL A 630 -4.67 -12.84 -17.80
CA VAL A 630 -5.56 -12.22 -16.81
C VAL A 630 -6.86 -13.02 -16.72
N VAL A 631 -7.14 -13.55 -15.53
CA VAL A 631 -8.41 -14.21 -15.15
C VAL A 631 -9.17 -13.44 -14.08
N GLY A 632 -8.59 -12.36 -13.54
CA GLY A 632 -9.25 -11.48 -12.58
C GLY A 632 -8.37 -10.34 -12.09
N LEU A 633 -8.90 -9.59 -11.12
CA LEU A 633 -8.27 -8.39 -10.57
C LEU A 633 -8.47 -8.33 -9.06
N ILE A 634 -7.40 -8.48 -8.27
CA ILE A 634 -7.47 -8.42 -6.80
C ILE A 634 -7.99 -7.05 -6.37
N PHE A 635 -8.91 -7.02 -5.41
CA PHE A 635 -9.41 -5.75 -4.84
C PHE A 635 -9.64 -5.77 -3.33
N ASP A 636 -9.80 -6.95 -2.73
CA ASP A 636 -10.12 -7.09 -1.31
C ASP A 636 -9.59 -8.43 -0.77
N GLY A 637 -9.74 -8.66 0.52
CA GLY A 637 -9.63 -9.98 1.15
C GLY A 637 -10.90 -10.32 1.92
N ASN A 638 -10.92 -11.43 2.66
CA ASN A 638 -11.98 -11.68 3.64
C ASN A 638 -11.57 -11.22 5.06
N LEU A 639 -12.48 -11.35 6.05
CA LEU A 639 -12.21 -10.87 7.40
C LEU A 639 -11.01 -11.58 8.03
N HIS A 640 -10.86 -12.88 7.77
CA HIS A 640 -9.76 -13.71 8.25
C HIS A 640 -8.40 -13.23 7.72
N SER A 641 -8.35 -12.77 6.46
CA SER A 641 -7.11 -12.29 5.83
C SER A 641 -6.57 -10.99 6.44
N LEU A 642 -7.32 -10.28 7.30
CA LEU A 642 -6.85 -9.06 7.96
C LEU A 642 -5.69 -9.31 8.94
N GLY A 643 -5.58 -10.53 9.47
CA GLY A 643 -4.43 -11.00 10.25
C GLY A 643 -3.18 -11.30 9.41
N GLY A 644 -3.30 -11.30 8.07
CA GLY A 644 -2.26 -11.63 7.10
C GLY A 644 -0.95 -10.84 7.22
N ARG A 645 -0.97 -9.72 7.95
CA ARG A 645 0.23 -8.95 8.32
C ARG A 645 1.19 -9.78 9.18
N TYR A 646 0.67 -10.64 10.04
CA TYR A 646 1.43 -11.37 11.05
C TYR A 646 1.53 -12.86 10.75
N ALA A 647 0.46 -13.46 10.22
CA ALA A 647 0.42 -14.87 9.87
C ALA A 647 -0.58 -15.12 8.73
N TYR A 648 -0.27 -16.10 7.90
CA TYR A 648 -1.21 -16.64 6.92
C TYR A 648 -1.89 -17.88 7.52
N VAL A 649 -3.22 -17.96 7.41
CA VAL A 649 -4.05 -19.06 7.92
C VAL A 649 -4.71 -19.74 6.72
N PRO A 650 -4.15 -20.83 6.17
CA PRO A 650 -4.59 -21.42 4.90
C PRO A 650 -6.07 -21.83 4.86
N GLU A 651 -6.61 -22.22 6.00
CA GLU A 651 -7.96 -22.76 6.12
C GLU A 651 -9.02 -21.71 5.73
N THR A 652 -8.84 -20.47 6.21
CA THR A 652 -9.86 -19.42 6.12
C THR A 652 -9.43 -18.18 5.36
N ASN A 653 -8.13 -17.89 5.21
CA ASN A 653 -7.67 -16.70 4.49
C ASN A 653 -8.04 -16.77 3.01
N ARG A 654 -8.75 -15.77 2.49
CA ARG A 654 -9.01 -15.66 1.06
C ARG A 654 -8.69 -14.27 0.53
N ALA A 655 -8.02 -14.23 -0.61
CA ALA A 655 -8.00 -13.06 -1.48
C ALA A 655 -9.33 -12.97 -2.23
N VAL A 656 -9.75 -11.75 -2.56
CA VAL A 656 -10.99 -11.48 -3.31
C VAL A 656 -10.64 -10.65 -4.54
N ALA A 657 -11.10 -11.12 -5.70
CA ALA A 657 -10.86 -10.51 -7.00
C ALA A 657 -12.18 -10.28 -7.74
N VAL A 658 -12.24 -9.26 -8.60
CA VAL A 658 -13.27 -9.19 -9.63
C VAL A 658 -12.89 -10.21 -10.69
N HIS A 659 -13.82 -11.09 -11.04
CA HIS A 659 -13.59 -12.16 -12.00
C HIS A 659 -13.42 -11.59 -13.42
N GLY A 660 -12.53 -12.16 -14.24
CA GLY A 660 -12.19 -11.65 -15.57
C GLY A 660 -13.36 -11.63 -16.55
N GLU A 661 -14.20 -12.66 -16.54
CA GLU A 661 -15.47 -12.65 -17.30
C GLU A 661 -16.44 -11.61 -16.75
N GLY A 662 -16.41 -11.41 -15.43
CA GLY A 662 -17.08 -10.34 -14.69
C GLY A 662 -16.83 -8.97 -15.33
N ILE A 663 -15.54 -8.64 -15.41
CA ILE A 663 -15.02 -7.38 -15.96
C ILE A 663 -15.44 -7.21 -17.43
N LEU A 664 -15.17 -8.20 -18.29
CA LEU A 664 -15.49 -8.11 -19.72
C LEU A 664 -16.99 -7.94 -19.97
N ALA A 665 -17.84 -8.74 -19.32
CA ALA A 665 -19.28 -8.66 -19.48
C ALA A 665 -19.84 -7.30 -18.98
N GLY A 666 -19.30 -6.77 -17.88
CA GLY A 666 -19.64 -5.44 -17.39
C GLY A 666 -19.27 -4.35 -18.39
N LEU A 667 -18.03 -4.35 -18.88
CA LEU A 667 -17.55 -3.38 -19.88
C LEU A 667 -18.40 -3.43 -21.16
N GLU A 668 -18.69 -4.62 -21.68
CA GLU A 668 -19.39 -4.79 -22.96
C GLU A 668 -20.88 -4.50 -22.86
N HIS A 669 -21.57 -5.13 -21.90
CA HIS A 669 -23.04 -5.17 -21.87
C HIS A 669 -23.68 -4.15 -20.92
N VAL A 670 -22.95 -3.70 -19.89
CA VAL A 670 -23.45 -2.70 -18.93
C VAL A 670 -23.00 -1.30 -19.34
N TYR A 671 -21.71 -1.10 -19.60
CA TYR A 671 -21.14 0.22 -19.87
C TYR A 671 -20.96 0.56 -21.35
N GLY A 672 -21.01 -0.43 -22.24
CA GLY A 672 -20.79 -0.23 -23.68
C GLY A 672 -19.39 0.30 -24.03
N ALA A 673 -18.38 -0.06 -23.23
CA ALA A 673 -17.01 0.41 -23.34
C ALA A 673 -16.21 -0.27 -24.48
N ARG A 674 -16.78 -0.28 -25.69
CA ARG A 674 -16.30 -1.07 -26.85
C ARG A 674 -14.81 -0.92 -27.13
N ARG A 675 -14.29 0.31 -27.16
CA ARG A 675 -12.84 0.59 -27.37
C ARG A 675 -11.94 -0.21 -26.42
N VAL A 676 -12.31 -0.32 -25.14
CA VAL A 676 -11.52 -1.07 -24.15
C VAL A 676 -11.67 -2.56 -24.39
N VAL A 677 -12.88 -3.04 -24.64
CA VAL A 677 -13.16 -4.47 -24.93
C VAL A 677 -12.40 -4.93 -26.18
N ASP A 678 -12.44 -4.15 -27.27
CA ASP A 678 -11.78 -4.47 -28.53
C ASP A 678 -10.26 -4.50 -28.37
N GLU A 679 -9.69 -3.56 -27.62
CA GLU A 679 -8.26 -3.52 -27.31
C GLU A 679 -7.82 -4.74 -26.48
N LEU A 680 -8.60 -5.12 -25.45
CA LEU A 680 -8.33 -6.31 -24.64
C LEU A 680 -8.45 -7.61 -25.45
N ARG A 681 -9.49 -7.73 -26.29
CA ARG A 681 -9.70 -8.91 -27.15
C ARG A 681 -8.59 -9.06 -28.17
N THR A 682 -8.22 -7.97 -28.86
CA THR A 682 -7.11 -7.97 -29.83
C THR A 682 -5.79 -8.37 -29.18
N ALA A 683 -5.53 -7.85 -27.97
CA ALA A 683 -4.34 -8.19 -27.19
C ALA A 683 -4.32 -9.67 -26.76
N SER A 684 -5.47 -10.34 -26.68
CA SER A 684 -5.59 -11.73 -26.22
C SER A 684 -5.21 -12.78 -27.26
N ASP A 685 -5.13 -12.40 -28.54
CA ASP A 685 -4.76 -13.30 -29.63
C ASP A 685 -3.24 -13.37 -29.88
N VAL A 686 -2.43 -12.68 -29.07
CA VAL A 686 -0.97 -12.76 -29.12
C VAL A 686 -0.49 -14.11 -28.56
N ALA A 687 0.40 -14.78 -29.31
CA ALA A 687 1.01 -16.04 -28.89
C ALA A 687 1.88 -15.81 -27.63
N LEU A 688 1.69 -16.65 -26.61
CA LEU A 688 2.46 -16.59 -25.37
C LEU A 688 3.74 -17.43 -25.48
N LEU A 689 4.75 -17.04 -24.69
CA LEU A 689 5.97 -17.82 -24.53
C LEU A 689 5.64 -19.17 -23.87
N PRO A 690 6.25 -20.28 -24.31
CA PRO A 690 5.94 -21.60 -23.75
C PRO A 690 6.34 -21.68 -22.27
N ALA A 691 5.39 -22.04 -21.41
CA ALA A 691 5.67 -22.62 -20.09
C ALA A 691 5.87 -24.15 -20.25
N LYS A 692 6.64 -24.78 -19.35
CA LYS A 692 6.88 -26.23 -19.36
C LYS A 692 6.21 -26.91 -18.19
#